data_AF-A0AAV0MKY5-F1
#
_entry.id   AF-A0AAV0MKY5-F1
#
_cell.length_a   1.000
_cell.length_b   1.000
_cell.length_c   1.000
_cell.angle_alpha   90.00
_cell.angle_beta   90.00
_cell.angle_gamma   90.00
#
_symmetry.space_group_name_H-M   'P 1'
#
loop_
_entity.id
_entity.type
_entity.pdbx_description
1 polymer ?
#
loop_
_entity_poly.entity_id
_entity_poly.type
_entity_poly.pdbx_seq_one_letter_code
_entity_poly.pdbx_strand_id
1 'polypeptide(L)'
;MIFPHFLLPVSISKPKPDHYSPSAERSPSASKTTMERAALLRCSSLASNRFFYFPGRSFPLRLPAPFSSRSASSLSSASSTSSRLLRRPIPGLSRRSLHRRHSRLLRVVASSSSPSSSPLHSDKHFSTLSARAVATQPAPQFSSDVGVSDEVAEKLGFEKVSEQFIEECKSKAVLFKHKKTGCEVMSVSNDDENKVFGIVLRTPPKDSTGIPHILEHSVLCGSRKYPLKEPFAELIKGSLNTYLNAITFPDRTCYPIASTNTKDFYNLVDVYLDAVFFPKCVEDELIFQQEGWHYELDDPSKDITYKGVVFNEMKGVYSQPENVLGRAVRRAVFPDNTYGVDSGGDPTVIPKLTFEEFKEFHRKYYHPSNARIWFYGDDDPSERLRILSEYLEMFGSSSSPSESTIEPQRLFSEPVRVVHKYPAGDGGDLKKKHMVCLNWLLSDKTLDLETELALGFLDQLLLGTPASPLMKILLDSGLGDDIVGGGIEDDLLQPQFSIGLKGVSEDDIQKVEDLILSTLKKLSEEGFETEALEASMNTIEFHLRENNTGSFPRGLALMFQSMGKWIYGLDPFGPLKYEKPLMALKARIAKEGSKAVFSPLIEKFILNNHHRAIVEMQPDTEKASRDDSLERETLEKLKASMTEEDLAELTRATQELKLKQETPDPPEVLKTIPCLHLDDIPKRTTPTPIEVGEINGAKVLQHDLFTNDVLYAEVVFDMRSLKQELLPLVPLFCQSLLEMGTKDMSFVQLNQLIGRKTGGISIYPFTSSVRGSTDLCSHIIVRGKAMTGRAEDLFNLVKCVLQEVEFTDQLRFKQFVSQSKAGMESSLSSGGHSIAASRLGAKFTTAGWISEQMGGVSYLEFLQDLEKRVDQDWDGISASLEEIRTSLLSKDGCLVNLTADGKNLTTSEKYVSKFLDCLPSSSPAATASWSARLPPGNEAIVIPSQVNYVGKAANLYEAGYQLHGSVYVISNHISNTWLWDRVRLMGGAYGGMSQFNPYSGVYYFVSWRDPNLLNTLDVYDATGDFLRELELDNDTLTKSIIGTIGDVDSYQLPDAKGYNSMLRYLRGFTEEERQQRREEILTTSLKNFREFADVVDAVKHKGVSVAVASAGHIDAAHKDRPSYFQVKKVV
;
A
#
# COMPACT_ATOMS: atom_id res chain seq x y z
N MET A 1 -31.40 33.23 -24.14
CA MET A 1 -32.63 33.58 -24.90
C MET A 1 -32.42 33.17 -26.36
N ILE A 2 -33.50 32.78 -27.04
CA ILE A 2 -33.83 32.98 -28.47
C ILE A 2 -32.64 33.10 -29.49
N PHE A 3 -32.59 32.09 -30.39
CA PHE A 3 -31.97 32.05 -31.74
C PHE A 3 -32.34 33.26 -32.65
N PRO A 4 -31.86 33.48 -33.92
CA PRO A 4 -31.26 32.51 -34.87
C PRO A 4 -30.13 33.02 -35.83
N HIS A 5 -29.72 32.16 -36.78
CA HIS A 5 -29.30 32.45 -38.18
C HIS A 5 -27.98 33.22 -38.45
N PHE A 6 -27.34 33.15 -39.63
CA PHE A 6 -27.11 32.12 -40.69
C PHE A 6 -26.23 32.77 -41.79
N LEU A 7 -25.33 32.03 -42.48
CA LEU A 7 -24.97 32.16 -43.93
C LEU A 7 -23.55 31.65 -44.31
N LEU A 8 -23.49 31.01 -45.48
CA LEU A 8 -22.33 30.71 -46.35
C LEU A 8 -22.53 31.53 -47.68
N PRO A 9 -21.84 31.34 -48.84
CA PRO A 9 -20.61 30.59 -49.22
C PRO A 9 -19.62 31.40 -50.12
N VAL A 10 -18.71 30.69 -50.85
CA VAL A 10 -18.07 31.01 -52.18
C VAL A 10 -16.70 31.77 -52.17
N SER A 11 -15.72 31.59 -53.09
CA SER A 11 -15.13 30.43 -53.85
C SER A 11 -13.99 30.92 -54.81
N ILE A 12 -13.24 30.01 -55.47
CA ILE A 12 -12.35 30.21 -56.68
C ILE A 12 -11.00 30.93 -56.40
N SER A 13 -9.81 30.71 -57.02
CA SER A 13 -9.30 29.96 -58.23
C SER A 13 -7.84 29.44 -58.09
N LYS A 14 -7.38 28.55 -59.01
CA LYS A 14 -5.95 28.22 -59.30
C LYS A 14 -5.46 28.91 -60.61
N PRO A 15 -4.15 28.91 -60.94
CA PRO A 15 -3.63 27.91 -61.91
C PRO A 15 -2.21 27.33 -61.59
N LYS A 16 -1.55 26.73 -62.59
CA LYS A 16 -0.34 25.86 -62.59
C LYS A 16 0.67 26.35 -63.69
N PRO A 17 1.82 25.72 -64.05
CA PRO A 17 2.27 24.31 -63.90
C PRO A 17 3.41 24.10 -62.85
N ASP A 18 4.57 23.42 -62.96
CA ASP A 18 5.30 22.78 -64.09
C ASP A 18 6.34 21.67 -63.71
N HIS A 19 7.05 21.14 -64.72
CA HIS A 19 7.97 19.98 -64.81
C HIS A 19 9.29 20.06 -63.98
N TYR A 20 10.03 18.97 -63.65
CA TYR A 20 10.30 17.69 -64.37
C TYR A 20 10.31 16.42 -63.48
N SER A 21 10.43 15.24 -64.09
CA SER A 21 10.51 13.88 -63.47
C SER A 21 11.46 12.99 -64.33
N PRO A 22 11.46 11.61 -64.36
CA PRO A 22 10.72 10.57 -63.62
C PRO A 22 11.50 10.15 -62.35
N SER A 23 11.54 8.94 -61.75
CA SER A 23 11.00 7.55 -61.92
C SER A 23 11.27 6.81 -60.58
N ALA A 24 10.77 5.63 -60.20
CA ALA A 24 9.64 4.71 -60.48
C ALA A 24 9.90 3.47 -59.55
N GLU A 25 9.05 2.50 -59.20
CA GLU A 25 7.64 2.07 -59.41
C GLU A 25 7.38 1.01 -58.28
N ARG A 26 6.20 0.58 -57.80
CA ARG A 26 4.79 0.61 -58.24
C ARG A 26 3.83 0.93 -57.05
N SER A 27 2.66 0.29 -57.00
CA SER A 27 1.58 0.32 -55.99
C SER A 27 0.68 -0.92 -56.23
N PRO A 28 -0.49 -1.16 -55.58
CA PRO A 28 -1.00 -0.75 -54.25
C PRO A 28 -1.68 -1.90 -53.43
N SER A 29 -1.85 -1.74 -52.10
CA SER A 29 -3.05 -2.17 -51.31
C SER A 29 -2.85 -1.83 -49.82
N ALA A 30 -3.78 -1.36 -48.95
CA ALA A 30 -5.23 -1.07 -49.00
C ALA A 30 -6.21 -1.94 -48.15
N SER A 31 -5.83 -2.31 -46.92
CA SER A 31 -6.76 -2.62 -45.81
C SER A 31 -6.07 -2.23 -44.48
N LYS A 32 -6.59 -1.29 -43.67
CA LYS A 32 -7.71 -1.39 -42.70
C LYS A 32 -7.49 -2.45 -41.59
N THR A 33 -7.72 -2.02 -40.33
CA THR A 33 -8.07 -2.82 -39.11
C THR A 33 -7.06 -3.87 -38.62
N THR A 34 -6.68 -4.00 -37.33
CA THR A 34 -6.89 -3.17 -36.11
C THR A 34 -5.91 -3.58 -34.97
N MET A 35 -5.75 -2.71 -33.95
CA MET A 35 -5.59 -2.95 -32.48
C MET A 35 -5.00 -4.29 -31.91
N GLU A 36 -4.16 -4.34 -30.85
CA GLU A 36 -3.72 -3.28 -29.90
C GLU A 36 -2.31 -3.36 -29.20
N ARG A 37 -2.14 -3.33 -27.85
CA ARG A 37 -1.11 -2.47 -27.13
C ARG A 37 -0.62 -2.85 -25.70
N ALA A 38 0.64 -2.56 -25.28
CA ALA A 38 1.16 -2.08 -23.93
C ALA A 38 2.27 -2.81 -23.10
N ALA A 39 3.31 -2.11 -22.62
CA ALA A 39 4.03 -2.51 -21.38
C ALA A 39 3.21 -2.28 -20.08
N LEU A 40 3.85 -2.31 -18.90
CA LEU A 40 3.35 -1.89 -17.56
C LEU A 40 4.13 -0.70 -16.96
N LEU A 41 3.50 -0.02 -15.98
CA LEU A 41 4.08 0.97 -15.05
C LEU A 41 4.87 0.29 -13.92
N ARG A 42 5.65 1.09 -13.16
CA ARG A 42 6.14 0.70 -11.82
C ARG A 42 5.01 0.24 -10.89
N CYS A 43 5.26 -0.80 -10.10
CA CYS A 43 4.25 -1.47 -9.27
C CYS A 43 3.86 -0.71 -7.98
N SER A 44 2.93 0.25 -8.09
CA SER A 44 2.16 0.76 -6.94
C SER A 44 1.02 -0.19 -6.49
N SER A 45 0.72 -1.23 -7.28
CA SER A 45 -0.30 -2.25 -7.02
C SER A 45 -0.01 -3.18 -5.83
N LEU A 46 1.21 -3.20 -5.30
CA LEU A 46 1.60 -4.02 -4.12
C LEU A 46 0.84 -3.67 -2.83
N ALA A 47 0.14 -2.53 -2.79
CA ALA A 47 -0.77 -2.15 -1.72
C ALA A 47 -2.24 -2.58 -1.95
N SER A 48 -2.60 -3.03 -3.16
CA SER A 48 -3.98 -3.34 -3.57
C SER A 48 -4.31 -4.83 -3.57
N ASN A 49 -3.35 -5.70 -3.87
CA ASN A 49 -3.56 -7.16 -3.98
C ASN A 49 -3.16 -7.92 -2.70
N ARG A 50 -3.36 -7.34 -1.51
CA ARG A 50 -3.20 -8.06 -0.23
C ARG A 50 -4.54 -8.59 0.28
N PHE A 51 -4.53 -9.84 0.74
CA PHE A 51 -5.49 -10.29 1.74
C PHE A 51 -5.28 -9.47 3.03
N PHE A 52 -6.33 -8.81 3.51
CA PHE A 52 -6.21 -7.72 4.48
C PHE A 52 -6.30 -8.18 5.93
N TYR A 53 -5.16 -8.52 6.54
CA TYR A 53 -5.01 -8.54 7.99
C TYR A 53 -4.36 -7.26 8.51
N PHE A 54 -5.21 -6.37 9.07
CA PHE A 54 -4.80 -5.17 9.78
C PHE A 54 -5.61 -5.00 11.08
N PRO A 55 -4.97 -4.68 12.21
CA PRO A 55 -5.67 -4.00 13.31
C PRO A 55 -6.01 -2.58 12.82
N GLY A 56 -7.31 -2.32 12.62
CA GLY A 56 -7.84 -1.23 11.78
C GLY A 56 -7.12 0.12 11.90
N ARG A 57 -6.51 0.56 10.79
CA ARG A 57 -5.90 1.88 10.62
C ARG A 57 -6.04 2.40 9.19
N SER A 58 -6.85 3.43 9.02
CA SER A 58 -6.89 4.25 7.82
C SER A 58 -5.70 5.23 7.81
N PHE A 59 -4.61 4.85 7.14
CA PHE A 59 -3.62 5.84 6.70
C PHE A 59 -4.11 6.49 5.39
N PRO A 60 -4.31 7.82 5.34
CA PRO A 60 -4.55 8.49 4.06
C PRO A 60 -3.25 8.53 3.26
N LEU A 61 -3.21 7.79 2.15
CA LEU A 61 -2.22 8.04 1.09
C LEU A 61 -2.45 9.47 0.58
N ARG A 62 -1.45 10.33 0.74
CA ARG A 62 -1.52 11.73 0.32
C ARG A 62 -1.46 11.83 -1.21
N LEU A 63 -2.60 12.12 -1.83
CA LEU A 63 -2.65 12.66 -3.19
C LEU A 63 -2.64 14.20 -3.13
N PRO A 64 -2.01 14.91 -4.09
CA PRO A 64 -2.12 16.36 -4.21
C PRO A 64 -3.56 16.81 -4.51
N ALA A 65 -3.83 18.12 -4.39
CA ALA A 65 -5.19 18.65 -4.48
C ALA A 65 -5.28 20.01 -5.21
N PRO A 66 -6.36 20.24 -5.99
CA PRO A 66 -6.51 21.37 -6.89
C PRO A 66 -7.08 22.63 -6.25
N PHE A 67 -6.63 23.83 -6.63
CA PHE A 67 -7.37 25.09 -6.34
C PHE A 67 -7.32 26.15 -7.45
N SER A 68 -8.50 26.68 -7.78
CA SER A 68 -8.70 27.94 -8.51
C SER A 68 -9.57 28.87 -7.64
N SER A 69 -9.07 30.04 -7.23
CA SER A 69 -9.00 31.33 -7.95
C SER A 69 -10.21 32.23 -7.66
N ARG A 70 -9.96 33.53 -7.46
CA ARG A 70 -10.97 34.55 -7.08
C ARG A 70 -10.82 35.79 -7.96
N SER A 71 -11.95 36.40 -8.32
CA SER A 71 -12.02 37.78 -8.81
C SER A 71 -12.42 38.73 -7.68
N ALA A 72 -12.21 40.04 -7.86
CA ALA A 72 -12.20 41.02 -6.77
C ALA A 72 -13.15 42.22 -6.99
N SER A 73 -13.58 42.88 -5.91
CA SER A 73 -14.00 44.30 -5.93
C SER A 73 -14.06 44.97 -4.54
N SER A 74 -13.11 45.88 -4.32
CA SER A 74 -13.22 47.24 -3.72
C SER A 74 -14.22 47.64 -2.61
N LEU A 75 -13.80 48.66 -1.83
CA LEU A 75 -14.56 49.58 -0.94
C LEU A 75 -14.80 49.10 0.51
N SER A 76 -14.97 49.97 1.52
CA SER A 76 -14.20 51.16 1.95
C SER A 76 -14.78 51.72 3.26
N SER A 77 -13.92 52.27 4.15
CA SER A 77 -14.30 53.09 5.34
C SER A 77 -15.12 52.37 6.44
N ALA A 78 -15.20 52.84 7.70
CA ALA A 78 -14.24 53.60 8.51
C ALA A 78 -14.62 53.52 10.01
N SER A 79 -13.65 53.84 10.88
CA SER A 79 -13.82 54.52 12.19
C SER A 79 -14.84 53.98 13.22
N SER A 80 -14.34 53.56 14.39
CA SER A 80 -14.33 54.37 15.63
C SER A 80 -14.63 53.61 16.94
N THR A 81 -13.78 53.88 17.95
CA THR A 81 -14.06 54.09 19.40
C THR A 81 -15.07 53.24 20.20
N SER A 82 -14.91 52.98 21.51
CA SER A 82 -13.82 53.09 22.50
C SER A 82 -14.41 52.74 23.89
N SER A 83 -13.55 52.35 24.85
CA SER A 83 -13.78 52.52 26.31
C SER A 83 -14.83 51.57 26.97
N ARG A 84 -14.85 51.29 28.29
CA ARG A 84 -13.78 51.26 29.34
C ARG A 84 -14.33 50.66 30.67
N LEU A 85 -13.40 50.23 31.54
CA LEU A 85 -13.48 50.20 33.04
C LEU A 85 -14.41 49.19 33.78
N LEU A 86 -13.76 48.36 34.62
CA LEU A 86 -14.06 48.07 36.06
C LEU A 86 -15.45 47.51 36.46
N ARG A 87 -15.58 46.58 37.43
CA ARG A 87 -15.00 46.61 38.79
C ARG A 87 -15.14 45.26 39.55
N ARG A 88 -14.26 44.99 40.54
CA ARG A 88 -14.45 43.99 41.62
C ARG A 88 -15.42 44.52 42.70
N PRO A 89 -16.03 43.65 43.54
CA PRO A 89 -15.48 43.40 44.90
C PRO A 89 -15.62 41.96 45.45
N ILE A 90 -15.00 41.72 46.62
CA ILE A 90 -14.94 40.50 47.46
C ILE A 90 -15.11 40.98 48.92
N PRO A 91 -15.90 40.35 49.84
CA PRO A 91 -15.28 39.62 50.98
C PRO A 91 -16.09 38.55 51.79
N GLY A 92 -15.37 37.54 52.32
CA GLY A 92 -15.59 36.94 53.67
C GLY A 92 -16.37 35.60 53.78
N LEU A 93 -16.30 34.83 54.89
CA LEU A 93 -15.30 34.79 56.00
C LEU A 93 -15.49 33.57 56.97
N SER A 94 -14.41 32.84 57.32
CA SER A 94 -14.25 31.96 58.52
C SER A 94 -14.97 30.57 58.52
N ARG A 95 -14.63 29.53 59.33
CA ARG A 95 -13.73 29.39 60.52
C ARG A 95 -13.41 27.89 60.88
N ARG A 96 -12.16 27.60 61.36
CA ARG A 96 -11.76 26.51 62.33
C ARG A 96 -11.85 25.01 61.90
N SER A 97 -11.07 24.04 62.45
CA SER A 97 -9.90 24.07 63.38
C SER A 97 -9.17 22.71 63.61
N LEU A 98 -7.81 22.75 63.63
CA LEU A 98 -6.87 21.88 64.43
C LEU A 98 -6.78 20.37 64.05
N HIS A 99 -5.71 19.60 64.32
CA HIS A 99 -4.51 19.79 65.18
C HIS A 99 -3.24 19.05 64.61
N ARG A 100 -2.04 19.58 64.93
CA ARG A 100 -0.77 18.91 65.41
C ARG A 100 -0.54 17.40 65.10
N ARG A 101 0.67 16.85 64.82
CA ARG A 101 2.12 17.19 65.04
C ARG A 101 3.01 16.09 64.34
N HIS A 102 4.35 16.07 64.16
CA HIS A 102 5.50 17.01 64.28
C HIS A 102 6.81 16.45 63.62
N SER A 103 7.75 17.32 63.22
CA SER A 103 9.26 17.31 63.37
C SER A 103 10.08 16.01 63.60
N ARG A 104 11.35 15.81 63.14
CA ARG A 104 12.38 16.68 62.48
C ARG A 104 13.70 15.88 62.20
N LEU A 105 14.49 16.26 61.16
CA LEU A 105 15.99 16.23 61.07
C LEU A 105 16.70 14.83 61.07
N LEU A 106 17.96 14.58 60.60
CA LEU A 106 19.04 15.34 59.89
C LEU A 106 20.10 14.37 59.27
N ARG A 107 20.74 14.75 58.12
CA ARG A 107 22.19 14.63 57.69
C ARG A 107 23.08 13.39 58.02
N VAL A 108 24.14 12.99 57.27
CA VAL A 108 24.76 13.34 55.94
C VAL A 108 25.96 12.40 55.61
N VAL A 109 26.54 12.45 54.38
CA VAL A 109 27.86 11.87 53.93
C VAL A 109 27.89 10.31 53.83
N ALA A 110 28.15 9.63 52.71
CA ALA A 110 29.31 9.54 51.77
C ALA A 110 30.53 8.77 52.37
N SER A 111 31.42 8.05 51.66
CA SER A 111 31.70 7.79 50.22
C SER A 111 32.61 6.55 50.03
N SER A 112 32.78 6.03 48.79
CA SER A 112 33.92 5.17 48.30
C SER A 112 34.18 3.79 48.98
N SER A 113 34.83 2.76 48.40
CA SER A 113 35.30 2.44 47.03
C SER A 113 35.66 0.91 46.92
N SER A 114 35.95 0.42 45.72
CA SER A 114 36.42 -0.94 45.33
C SER A 114 37.81 -1.34 45.93
N PRO A 115 38.44 -2.53 45.64
CA PRO A 115 38.04 -3.65 44.75
C PRO A 115 38.38 -5.12 45.18
N SER A 116 37.95 -6.09 44.35
CA SER A 116 38.66 -7.34 43.94
C SER A 116 38.85 -8.58 44.85
N SER A 117 38.75 -9.74 44.17
CA SER A 117 39.32 -11.09 44.45
C SER A 117 38.55 -12.12 45.32
N SER A 118 38.45 -13.34 44.76
CA SER A 118 37.82 -14.58 45.27
C SER A 118 38.89 -15.51 45.92
N PRO A 119 38.64 -16.76 46.42
CA PRO A 119 37.51 -17.68 46.16
C PRO A 119 36.91 -18.48 47.37
N LEU A 120 35.78 -19.18 47.08
CA LEU A 120 35.28 -20.49 47.59
C LEU A 120 35.66 -20.93 49.03
N HIS A 121 34.73 -21.33 49.91
CA HIS A 121 33.70 -22.37 49.67
C HIS A 121 32.42 -22.21 50.53
N SER A 122 31.41 -23.02 50.18
CA SER A 122 30.13 -23.35 50.86
C SER A 122 30.14 -23.43 52.42
N ASP A 123 29.02 -23.28 53.16
CA ASP A 123 27.64 -23.66 52.80
C ASP A 123 26.54 -23.06 53.74
N LYS A 124 25.30 -22.84 53.22
CA LYS A 124 24.00 -22.61 53.95
C LYS A 124 23.92 -21.42 54.95
N HIS A 125 22.81 -20.73 55.26
CA HIS A 125 21.39 -20.56 54.88
C HIS A 125 20.97 -19.22 55.57
N PHE A 126 19.85 -18.48 55.39
CA PHE A 126 18.66 -18.35 54.51
C PHE A 126 18.00 -16.99 54.94
N SER A 127 17.04 -16.32 54.28
CA SER A 127 16.46 -16.35 52.91
C SER A 127 15.48 -15.16 52.75
N THR A 128 15.44 -14.47 51.62
CA THR A 128 14.34 -13.54 51.23
C THR A 128 14.08 -13.62 49.72
N LEU A 129 12.82 -13.48 49.31
CA LEU A 129 12.38 -13.59 47.92
C LEU A 129 12.57 -12.26 47.18
N SER A 130 13.20 -12.30 46.01
CA SER A 130 13.19 -11.23 45.02
C SER A 130 12.81 -11.81 43.66
N ALA A 131 12.15 -11.02 42.81
CA ALA A 131 11.75 -11.46 41.48
C ALA A 131 12.99 -11.73 40.62
N ARG A 132 13.04 -12.88 39.95
CA ARG A 132 14.09 -13.18 38.97
C ARG A 132 13.83 -12.37 37.71
N ALA A 133 14.70 -11.41 37.43
CA ALA A 133 14.92 -10.97 36.06
C ALA A 133 15.36 -12.20 35.23
N VAL A 134 14.75 -12.41 34.07
CA VAL A 134 15.20 -13.42 33.11
C VAL A 134 16.38 -12.80 32.36
N ALA A 135 17.58 -13.35 32.58
CA ALA A 135 18.74 -12.95 31.80
C ALA A 135 18.54 -13.41 30.36
N THR A 136 18.36 -12.47 29.43
CA THR A 136 18.46 -12.71 27.99
C THR A 136 19.83 -13.28 27.66
N GLN A 137 19.88 -14.26 26.75
CA GLN A 137 21.15 -14.70 26.20
C GLN A 137 21.73 -13.59 25.29
N PRO A 138 23.07 -13.45 25.20
CA PRO A 138 23.67 -12.60 24.19
C PRO A 138 23.23 -13.03 22.79
N ALA A 139 23.03 -12.08 21.88
CA ALA A 139 22.80 -12.38 20.47
C ALA A 139 23.96 -13.24 19.92
N PRO A 140 23.69 -14.22 19.04
CA PRO A 140 24.74 -15.06 18.48
C PRO A 140 25.75 -14.22 17.68
N GLN A 141 27.03 -14.53 17.82
CA GLN A 141 28.05 -13.94 16.96
C GLN A 141 28.05 -14.70 15.62
N PHE A 142 27.91 -13.94 14.53
CA PHE A 142 27.88 -14.45 13.15
C PHE A 142 29.13 -15.33 12.88
N SER A 143 28.93 -16.60 12.51
CA SER A 143 30.03 -17.47 12.10
C SER A 143 30.35 -17.24 10.62
N SER A 144 31.63 -17.39 10.24
CA SER A 144 32.07 -17.25 8.85
C SER A 144 31.65 -18.40 7.94
N ASP A 145 31.08 -19.48 8.50
CA ASP A 145 30.89 -20.78 7.86
C ASP A 145 29.48 -20.99 7.26
N VAL A 146 28.62 -19.96 7.26
CA VAL A 146 27.26 -20.03 6.69
C VAL A 146 27.29 -19.99 5.15
N GLY A 147 27.75 -21.08 4.52
CA GLY A 147 27.77 -21.22 3.07
C GLY A 147 27.91 -22.67 2.60
N VAL A 148 27.32 -22.96 1.44
CA VAL A 148 27.48 -24.26 0.78
C VAL A 148 28.95 -24.45 0.42
N SER A 149 29.53 -25.61 0.74
CA SER A 149 30.86 -25.96 0.24
C SER A 149 30.79 -26.28 -1.25
N ASP A 150 31.85 -25.93 -1.98
CA ASP A 150 31.87 -26.11 -3.44
C ASP A 150 31.68 -27.60 -3.82
N GLU A 151 32.19 -28.54 -3.02
CA GLU A 151 31.96 -29.98 -3.18
C GLU A 151 30.47 -30.40 -3.06
N VAL A 152 29.69 -29.75 -2.19
CA VAL A 152 28.25 -30.01 -2.06
C VAL A 152 27.47 -29.39 -3.22
N ALA A 153 27.80 -28.16 -3.60
CA ALA A 153 27.19 -27.51 -4.77
C ALA A 153 27.45 -28.32 -6.06
N GLU A 154 28.69 -28.80 -6.27
CA GLU A 154 29.03 -29.62 -7.43
C GLU A 154 28.32 -30.97 -7.47
N LYS A 155 28.13 -31.62 -6.31
CA LYS A 155 27.37 -32.89 -6.20
C LYS A 155 25.88 -32.73 -6.51
N LEU A 156 25.31 -31.54 -6.23
CA LEU A 156 23.93 -31.18 -6.57
C LEU A 156 23.80 -30.58 -7.99
N GLY A 157 24.85 -30.67 -8.82
CA GLY A 157 24.83 -30.23 -10.22
C GLY A 157 25.06 -28.74 -10.44
N PHE A 158 25.44 -27.97 -9.41
CA PHE A 158 25.71 -26.53 -9.52
C PHE A 158 27.20 -26.20 -9.65
N GLU A 159 27.51 -25.04 -10.22
CA GLU A 159 28.80 -24.35 -10.11
C GLU A 159 28.62 -23.03 -9.36
N LYS A 160 29.61 -22.63 -8.56
CA LYS A 160 29.64 -21.31 -7.91
C LYS A 160 30.29 -20.30 -8.86
N VAL A 161 29.51 -19.33 -9.34
CA VAL A 161 29.92 -18.32 -10.32
C VAL A 161 30.53 -17.10 -9.64
N SER A 162 29.95 -16.64 -8.52
CA SER A 162 30.44 -15.50 -7.75
C SER A 162 29.97 -15.57 -6.30
N GLU A 163 30.77 -15.01 -5.38
CA GLU A 163 30.53 -15.01 -3.94
C GLU A 163 30.96 -13.66 -3.38
N GLN A 164 30.04 -12.92 -2.75
CA GLN A 164 30.26 -11.54 -2.31
C GLN A 164 29.53 -11.27 -0.99
N PHE A 165 30.20 -10.60 -0.04
CA PHE A 165 29.51 -10.01 1.10
C PHE A 165 28.99 -8.62 0.74
N ILE A 166 27.77 -8.31 1.17
CA ILE A 166 27.09 -7.04 0.90
C ILE A 166 26.85 -6.38 2.26
N GLU A 167 27.69 -5.40 2.59
CA GLU A 167 27.67 -4.68 3.87
C GLU A 167 26.32 -3.99 4.10
N GLU A 168 25.79 -3.34 3.05
CA GLU A 168 24.53 -2.58 3.05
C GLU A 168 23.31 -3.39 3.53
N CYS A 169 23.30 -4.70 3.33
CA CYS A 169 22.26 -5.61 3.83
C CYS A 169 22.81 -6.74 4.71
N LYS A 170 24.04 -6.62 5.22
CA LYS A 170 24.78 -7.59 6.05
C LYS A 170 24.65 -9.04 5.57
N SER A 171 24.64 -9.25 4.26
CA SER A 171 24.31 -10.54 3.66
C SER A 171 25.47 -11.16 2.89
N LYS A 172 25.63 -12.48 3.01
CA LYS A 172 26.49 -13.25 2.13
C LYS A 172 25.68 -13.67 0.91
N ALA A 173 25.97 -13.09 -0.26
CA ALA A 173 25.30 -13.40 -1.52
C ALA A 173 26.19 -14.29 -2.41
N VAL A 174 25.63 -15.38 -2.91
CA VAL A 174 26.32 -16.36 -3.76
C VAL A 174 25.50 -16.64 -5.00
N LEU A 175 26.09 -16.39 -6.17
CA LEU A 175 25.51 -16.72 -7.47
C LEU A 175 25.99 -18.11 -7.89
N PHE A 176 25.06 -19.05 -7.97
CA PHE A 176 25.25 -20.39 -8.52
C PHE A 176 24.64 -20.51 -9.91
N LYS A 177 25.08 -21.53 -10.66
CA LYS A 177 24.51 -21.89 -11.97
C LYS A 177 24.36 -23.41 -12.08
N HIS A 178 23.21 -23.88 -12.53
CA HIS A 178 22.96 -25.32 -12.69
C HIS A 178 23.58 -25.83 -13.99
N LYS A 179 24.62 -26.66 -13.89
CA LYS A 179 25.51 -27.09 -14.98
C LYS A 179 24.78 -27.72 -16.18
N LYS A 180 23.67 -28.44 -15.95
CA LYS A 180 22.91 -29.11 -17.01
C LYS A 180 22.00 -28.16 -17.81
N THR A 181 21.38 -27.19 -17.15
CA THR A 181 20.33 -26.34 -17.74
C THR A 181 20.80 -24.92 -18.07
N GLY A 182 21.82 -24.41 -17.38
CA GLY A 182 22.21 -23.01 -17.38
C GLY A 182 21.39 -22.09 -16.47
N CYS A 183 20.36 -22.60 -15.75
CA CYS A 183 19.57 -21.84 -14.77
C CYS A 183 20.48 -21.18 -13.72
N GLU A 184 20.23 -19.90 -13.41
CA GLU A 184 21.05 -19.12 -12.46
C GLU A 184 20.30 -18.91 -11.14
N VAL A 185 21.01 -19.03 -10.02
CA VAL A 185 20.44 -19.02 -8.67
C VAL A 185 21.22 -18.07 -7.78
N MET A 186 20.57 -17.03 -7.24
CA MET A 186 21.14 -16.14 -6.24
C MET A 186 20.69 -16.60 -4.84
N SER A 187 21.64 -17.04 -4.03
CA SER A 187 21.42 -17.48 -2.65
C SER A 187 21.99 -16.42 -1.71
N VAL A 188 21.12 -15.75 -0.96
CA VAL A 188 21.47 -14.66 -0.04
C VAL A 188 21.24 -15.13 1.40
N SER A 189 22.27 -15.10 2.23
CA SER A 189 22.23 -15.64 3.60
C SER A 189 22.53 -14.57 4.63
N ASN A 190 21.67 -14.48 5.65
CA ASN A 190 21.71 -13.48 6.73
C ASN A 190 20.82 -13.94 7.91
N ASP A 191 20.72 -13.11 8.95
CA ASP A 191 19.95 -13.38 10.16
C ASP A 191 18.46 -12.91 10.10
N ASP A 192 17.88 -12.65 8.92
CA ASP A 192 16.46 -12.27 8.81
C ASP A 192 15.55 -13.51 8.81
N GLU A 193 14.74 -13.65 9.86
CA GLU A 193 13.77 -14.73 10.03
C GLU A 193 12.76 -14.80 8.86
N ASN A 194 12.50 -13.71 8.15
CA ASN A 194 11.52 -13.67 7.07
C ASN A 194 12.11 -14.09 5.71
N LYS A 195 12.22 -15.41 5.53
CA LYS A 195 12.79 -16.04 4.33
C LYS A 195 11.95 -15.73 3.09
N VAL A 196 12.62 -15.49 1.97
CA VAL A 196 11.99 -15.14 0.68
C VAL A 196 12.55 -16.04 -0.43
N PHE A 197 11.65 -16.57 -1.25
CA PHE A 197 11.95 -17.24 -2.50
C PHE A 197 11.30 -16.49 -3.65
N GLY A 198 11.90 -16.53 -4.83
CA GLY A 198 11.20 -16.15 -6.05
C GLY A 198 11.83 -16.76 -7.30
N ILE A 199 10.99 -17.27 -8.20
CA ILE A 199 11.40 -17.66 -9.55
C ILE A 199 10.89 -16.63 -10.56
N VAL A 200 11.78 -16.20 -11.46
CA VAL A 200 11.53 -15.15 -12.47
C VAL A 200 11.86 -15.68 -13.85
N LEU A 201 10.88 -15.61 -14.76
CA LEU A 201 10.96 -16.09 -16.14
C LEU A 201 10.96 -14.88 -17.07
N ARG A 202 11.90 -14.80 -18.03
CA ARG A 202 11.89 -13.72 -19.04
C ARG A 202 10.88 -14.04 -20.16
N THR A 203 9.80 -13.27 -20.23
CA THR A 203 8.54 -13.59 -20.92
C THR A 203 8.05 -12.43 -21.79
N PRO A 204 8.84 -11.99 -22.81
CA PRO A 204 8.44 -10.89 -23.69
C PRO A 204 7.20 -11.26 -24.54
N PRO A 205 6.09 -10.52 -24.48
CA PRO A 205 5.00 -10.63 -25.44
C PRO A 205 5.44 -10.17 -26.85
N LYS A 206 4.90 -10.85 -27.87
CA LYS A 206 5.02 -10.50 -29.31
C LYS A 206 3.85 -9.64 -29.82
N ASP A 207 2.75 -9.65 -29.08
CA ASP A 207 1.46 -9.02 -29.38
C ASP A 207 0.72 -8.77 -28.05
N SER A 208 -0.54 -8.36 -28.10
CA SER A 208 -1.29 -7.83 -26.96
C SER A 208 -2.39 -8.74 -26.44
N THR A 209 -2.29 -10.04 -26.71
CA THR A 209 -3.19 -11.09 -26.20
C THR A 209 -3.10 -11.34 -24.70
N GLY A 210 -2.08 -10.82 -24.00
CA GLY A 210 -1.92 -11.02 -22.55
C GLY A 210 -1.39 -12.40 -22.14
N ILE A 211 -0.79 -13.18 -23.05
CA ILE A 211 -0.27 -14.54 -22.75
C ILE A 211 0.57 -14.61 -21.46
N PRO A 212 1.49 -13.67 -21.15
CA PRO A 212 2.26 -13.71 -19.91
C PRO A 212 1.38 -13.71 -18.65
N HIS A 213 0.37 -12.84 -18.61
CA HIS A 213 -0.55 -12.67 -17.47
C HIS A 213 -1.60 -13.78 -17.37
N ILE A 214 -2.15 -14.21 -18.50
CA ILE A 214 -3.05 -15.37 -18.57
C ILE A 214 -2.33 -16.63 -18.09
N LEU A 215 -1.06 -16.80 -18.46
CA LEU A 215 -0.23 -17.92 -17.99
C LEU A 215 0.14 -17.78 -16.51
N GLU A 216 0.35 -16.57 -16.00
CA GLU A 216 0.60 -16.30 -14.57
C GLU A 216 -0.52 -16.85 -13.67
N HIS A 217 -1.76 -16.50 -14.00
CA HIS A 217 -2.94 -17.09 -13.37
C HIS A 217 -2.99 -18.61 -13.57
N SER A 218 -2.85 -19.05 -14.82
CA SER A 218 -3.12 -20.44 -15.21
C SER A 218 -2.14 -21.46 -14.63
N VAL A 219 -0.87 -21.10 -14.37
CA VAL A 219 0.08 -22.06 -13.74
C VAL A 219 -0.22 -22.31 -12.26
N LEU A 220 -0.91 -21.37 -11.59
CA LEU A 220 -1.31 -21.50 -10.20
C LEU A 220 -2.60 -22.33 -10.02
N CYS A 221 -3.27 -22.67 -11.13
CA CYS A 221 -4.51 -23.45 -11.19
C CYS A 221 -4.26 -24.96 -11.37
N GLY A 222 -3.39 -25.53 -10.53
CA GLY A 222 -3.09 -26.96 -10.50
C GLY A 222 -1.80 -27.36 -11.21
N SER A 223 -1.13 -28.40 -10.71
CA SER A 223 0.14 -28.90 -11.21
C SER A 223 0.22 -30.44 -11.21
N ARG A 224 1.37 -30.99 -11.63
CA ARG A 224 1.69 -32.42 -11.62
C ARG A 224 1.65 -33.06 -10.23
N LYS A 225 2.31 -32.46 -9.22
CA LYS A 225 2.27 -32.87 -7.80
C LYS A 225 0.96 -32.45 -7.13
N TYR A 226 0.41 -31.31 -7.53
CA TYR A 226 -0.72 -30.65 -6.86
C TYR A 226 -1.91 -30.46 -7.82
N PRO A 227 -2.58 -31.55 -8.24
CA PRO A 227 -3.68 -31.51 -9.22
C PRO A 227 -5.02 -31.05 -8.62
N LEU A 228 -4.98 -30.05 -7.74
CA LEU A 228 -6.14 -29.32 -7.24
C LEU A 228 -6.57 -28.29 -8.31
N LYS A 229 -7.79 -27.79 -8.24
CA LYS A 229 -8.25 -26.63 -9.05
C LYS A 229 -7.52 -25.35 -8.67
N GLU A 230 -7.38 -25.07 -7.37
CA GLU A 230 -6.78 -23.83 -6.85
C GLU A 230 -5.75 -24.08 -5.72
N PRO A 231 -4.58 -24.68 -6.00
CA PRO A 231 -3.49 -24.80 -5.02
C PRO A 231 -3.16 -23.49 -4.30
N PHE A 232 -3.14 -22.37 -5.04
CA PHE A 232 -2.85 -21.04 -4.48
C PHE A 232 -3.87 -20.60 -3.42
N ALA A 233 -5.16 -20.87 -3.62
CA ALA A 233 -6.20 -20.57 -2.63
C ALA A 233 -6.06 -21.44 -1.37
N GLU A 234 -5.67 -22.71 -1.52
CA GLU A 234 -5.41 -23.60 -0.38
C GLU A 234 -4.15 -23.21 0.40
N LEU A 235 -3.11 -22.68 -0.27
CA LEU A 235 -1.96 -22.07 0.42
C LEU A 235 -2.36 -20.83 1.23
N ILE A 236 -3.21 -19.94 0.69
CA ILE A 236 -3.72 -18.76 1.43
C ILE A 236 -4.47 -19.21 2.71
N LYS A 237 -5.28 -20.26 2.62
CA LYS A 237 -6.09 -20.78 3.74
C LYS A 237 -5.27 -21.52 4.81
N GLY A 238 -4.07 -22.02 4.49
CA GLY A 238 -3.41 -23.08 5.27
C GLY A 238 -1.89 -22.98 5.46
N SER A 239 -1.29 -21.81 5.24
CA SER A 239 0.15 -21.54 5.44
C SER A 239 0.40 -20.44 6.48
N LEU A 240 1.66 -20.29 6.90
CA LEU A 240 2.16 -19.16 7.70
C LEU A 240 2.89 -18.12 6.84
N ASN A 241 2.48 -17.97 5.57
CA ASN A 241 3.11 -17.03 4.64
C ASN A 241 3.05 -15.59 5.18
N THR A 242 4.13 -14.84 4.97
CA THR A 242 4.20 -13.38 5.17
C THR A 242 3.98 -12.62 3.86
N TYR A 243 4.14 -13.32 2.73
CA TYR A 243 3.84 -12.88 1.38
C TYR A 243 3.61 -14.09 0.47
N LEU A 244 2.58 -14.03 -0.37
CA LEU A 244 2.21 -15.08 -1.32
C LEU A 244 1.51 -14.40 -2.51
N ASN A 245 2.15 -14.38 -3.68
CA ASN A 245 1.62 -13.70 -4.86
C ASN A 245 2.30 -14.19 -6.16
N ALA A 246 1.85 -13.68 -7.30
CA ALA A 246 2.60 -13.65 -8.56
C ALA A 246 2.44 -12.26 -9.22
N ILE A 247 3.34 -11.91 -10.16
CA ILE A 247 3.35 -10.59 -10.82
C ILE A 247 3.90 -10.69 -12.25
N THR A 248 3.08 -10.31 -13.22
CA THR A 248 3.48 -10.06 -14.61
C THR A 248 4.03 -8.65 -14.80
N PHE A 249 5.30 -8.56 -15.16
CA PHE A 249 6.00 -7.35 -15.64
C PHE A 249 6.01 -7.33 -17.18
N PRO A 250 6.53 -6.29 -17.85
CA PRO A 250 6.42 -6.15 -19.32
C PRO A 250 7.21 -7.17 -20.13
N ASP A 251 8.25 -7.73 -19.53
CA ASP A 251 9.27 -8.59 -20.14
C ASP A 251 9.58 -9.84 -19.30
N ARG A 252 8.92 -9.99 -18.15
CA ARG A 252 9.21 -11.03 -17.15
C ARG A 252 7.98 -11.36 -16.30
N THR A 253 7.88 -12.59 -15.82
CA THR A 253 6.84 -13.03 -14.86
C THR A 253 7.53 -13.51 -13.59
N CYS A 254 7.06 -13.06 -12.44
CA CYS A 254 7.70 -13.24 -11.14
C CYS A 254 6.76 -14.01 -10.20
N TYR A 255 7.27 -15.07 -9.56
CA TYR A 255 6.50 -15.87 -8.60
C TYR A 255 7.20 -15.88 -7.23
N PRO A 256 7.00 -14.85 -6.38
CA PRO A 256 7.64 -14.75 -5.07
C PRO A 256 6.74 -15.16 -3.89
N ILE A 257 7.35 -15.84 -2.92
CA ILE A 257 6.75 -16.20 -1.62
C ILE A 257 7.68 -15.82 -0.48
N ALA A 258 7.13 -15.66 0.73
CA ALA A 258 7.90 -15.48 1.94
C ALA A 258 7.21 -16.11 3.16
N SER A 259 7.99 -16.61 4.11
CA SER A 259 7.49 -17.17 5.39
C SER A 259 8.57 -17.14 6.46
N THR A 260 8.18 -16.97 7.73
CA THR A 260 9.09 -17.06 8.88
C THR A 260 9.36 -18.51 9.31
N ASN A 261 8.44 -19.43 9.03
CA ASN A 261 8.57 -20.84 9.37
C ASN A 261 9.28 -21.59 8.23
N THR A 262 10.42 -22.23 8.50
CA THR A 262 11.24 -22.89 7.46
C THR A 262 10.54 -24.09 6.78
N LYS A 263 9.66 -24.80 7.48
CA LYS A 263 8.88 -25.90 6.89
C LYS A 263 7.80 -25.35 5.96
N ASP A 264 7.11 -24.31 6.40
CA ASP A 264 6.12 -23.57 5.61
C ASP A 264 6.76 -22.95 4.36
N PHE A 265 7.91 -22.31 4.51
CA PHE A 265 8.71 -21.78 3.42
C PHE A 265 8.99 -22.84 2.35
N TYR A 266 9.51 -24.01 2.72
CA TYR A 266 9.79 -25.07 1.75
C TYR A 266 8.53 -25.73 1.16
N ASN A 267 7.41 -25.80 1.90
CA ASN A 267 6.12 -26.20 1.34
C ASN A 267 5.68 -25.24 0.22
N LEU A 268 5.78 -23.93 0.46
CA LEU A 268 5.45 -22.88 -0.52
C LEU A 268 6.37 -22.94 -1.74
N VAL A 269 7.69 -23.12 -1.54
CA VAL A 269 8.68 -23.29 -2.61
C VAL A 269 8.35 -24.50 -3.49
N ASP A 270 8.02 -25.67 -2.91
CA ASP A 270 7.76 -26.88 -3.69
C ASP A 270 6.49 -26.76 -4.55
N VAL A 271 5.42 -26.15 -4.01
CA VAL A 271 4.19 -25.88 -4.78
C VAL A 271 4.47 -24.87 -5.91
N TYR A 272 5.23 -23.81 -5.65
CA TYR A 272 5.57 -22.80 -6.67
C TYR A 272 6.48 -23.36 -7.78
N LEU A 273 7.45 -24.22 -7.44
CA LEU A 273 8.32 -24.87 -8.43
C LEU A 273 7.55 -25.83 -9.34
N ASP A 274 6.65 -26.65 -8.77
CA ASP A 274 5.86 -27.59 -9.57
C ASP A 274 4.77 -26.89 -10.40
N ALA A 275 4.16 -25.82 -9.88
CA ALA A 275 3.26 -24.94 -10.63
C ALA A 275 3.97 -24.34 -11.86
N VAL A 276 5.10 -23.65 -11.67
CA VAL A 276 5.80 -22.98 -12.77
C VAL A 276 6.32 -23.97 -13.83
N PHE A 277 6.91 -25.09 -13.42
CA PHE A 277 7.55 -26.03 -14.34
C PHE A 277 6.64 -27.12 -14.90
N PHE A 278 5.59 -27.54 -14.17
CA PHE A 278 4.71 -28.65 -14.52
C PHE A 278 3.21 -28.35 -14.25
N PRO A 279 2.66 -27.24 -14.79
CA PRO A 279 1.27 -26.84 -14.56
C PRO A 279 0.28 -27.74 -15.30
N LYS A 280 -0.97 -27.79 -14.82
CA LYS A 280 -2.08 -28.48 -15.49
C LYS A 280 -2.64 -27.72 -16.69
N CYS A 281 -2.50 -26.39 -16.73
CA CYS A 281 -3.06 -25.57 -17.78
C CYS A 281 -2.53 -25.86 -19.20
N VAL A 282 -1.36 -26.51 -19.35
CA VAL A 282 -0.87 -26.94 -20.69
C VAL A 282 -1.44 -28.28 -21.14
N GLU A 283 -2.14 -29.01 -20.27
CA GLU A 283 -2.84 -30.27 -20.54
C GLU A 283 -4.37 -30.08 -20.62
N ASP A 284 -4.92 -29.09 -19.92
CA ASP A 284 -6.36 -28.88 -19.69
C ASP A 284 -6.81 -27.48 -20.16
N GLU A 285 -7.50 -27.43 -21.30
CA GLU A 285 -7.94 -26.18 -21.93
C GLU A 285 -8.95 -25.40 -21.09
N LEU A 286 -9.73 -26.05 -20.23
CA LEU A 286 -10.74 -25.38 -19.42
C LEU A 286 -10.11 -24.40 -18.41
N ILE A 287 -8.84 -24.61 -18.02
CA ILE A 287 -8.09 -23.67 -17.19
C ILE A 287 -7.73 -22.42 -18.00
N PHE A 288 -7.24 -22.59 -19.23
CA PHE A 288 -6.96 -21.49 -20.16
C PHE A 288 -8.23 -20.69 -20.49
N GLN A 289 -9.36 -21.36 -20.70
CA GLN A 289 -10.66 -20.73 -20.94
C GLN A 289 -11.15 -19.95 -19.72
N GLN A 290 -10.99 -20.49 -18.51
CA GLN A 290 -11.36 -19.81 -17.27
C GLN A 290 -10.50 -18.55 -17.01
N GLU A 291 -9.18 -18.70 -16.94
CA GLU A 291 -8.30 -17.61 -16.53
C GLU A 291 -8.06 -16.60 -17.66
N GLY A 292 -7.96 -17.07 -18.90
CA GLY A 292 -7.76 -16.25 -20.09
C GLY A 292 -9.07 -15.69 -20.62
N TRP A 293 -9.68 -16.43 -21.55
CA TRP A 293 -10.96 -16.05 -22.15
C TRP A 293 -11.73 -17.24 -22.76
N HIS A 294 -13.05 -17.11 -22.80
CA HIS A 294 -13.97 -17.98 -23.51
C HIS A 294 -15.23 -17.21 -23.95
N TYR A 295 -16.06 -17.88 -24.75
CA TYR A 295 -17.44 -17.48 -25.02
C TYR A 295 -18.37 -18.14 -23.99
N GLU A 296 -19.28 -17.40 -23.37
CA GLU A 296 -20.34 -17.95 -22.51
C GLU A 296 -21.72 -17.84 -23.17
N LEU A 297 -22.49 -18.93 -23.13
CA LEU A 297 -23.87 -19.03 -23.63
C LEU A 297 -24.69 -19.98 -22.72
N ASP A 298 -25.58 -19.45 -21.88
CA ASP A 298 -26.41 -20.29 -20.98
C ASP A 298 -27.44 -21.15 -21.75
N ASP A 299 -27.95 -20.63 -22.86
CA ASP A 299 -29.03 -21.18 -23.67
C ASP A 299 -28.98 -20.55 -25.08
N PRO A 300 -29.23 -21.30 -26.18
CA PRO A 300 -29.13 -20.79 -27.56
C PRO A 300 -30.00 -19.57 -27.89
N SER A 301 -31.05 -19.27 -27.11
CA SER A 301 -31.86 -18.07 -27.30
C SER A 301 -31.19 -16.79 -26.77
N LYS A 302 -30.28 -16.88 -25.79
CA LYS A 302 -29.55 -15.73 -25.21
C LYS A 302 -28.39 -15.27 -26.10
N ASP A 303 -27.90 -14.05 -25.88
CA ASP A 303 -26.72 -13.53 -26.55
C ASP A 303 -25.44 -14.20 -26.01
N ILE A 304 -24.44 -14.40 -26.89
CA ILE A 304 -23.11 -14.87 -26.48
C ILE A 304 -22.37 -13.70 -25.81
N THR A 305 -21.65 -13.98 -24.72
CA THR A 305 -20.78 -12.99 -24.04
C THR A 305 -19.33 -13.45 -23.99
N TYR A 306 -18.38 -12.51 -23.91
CA TYR A 306 -17.00 -12.83 -23.54
C TYR A 306 -16.88 -12.94 -22.02
N LYS A 307 -16.13 -13.93 -21.54
CA LYS A 307 -15.73 -14.06 -20.13
C LYS A 307 -14.31 -14.61 -20.01
N GLY A 308 -13.74 -14.43 -18.82
CA GLY A 308 -12.41 -14.90 -18.42
C GLY A 308 -11.89 -14.02 -17.29
N VAL A 309 -11.03 -14.55 -16.41
CA VAL A 309 -10.54 -13.78 -15.25
C VAL A 309 -9.73 -12.57 -15.72
N VAL A 310 -8.69 -12.79 -16.51
CA VAL A 310 -7.84 -11.72 -17.07
C VAL A 310 -8.60 -10.85 -18.07
N PHE A 311 -9.50 -11.41 -18.88
CA PHE A 311 -10.36 -10.60 -19.77
C PHE A 311 -11.19 -9.57 -18.99
N ASN A 312 -11.85 -10.00 -17.91
CA ASN A 312 -12.66 -9.12 -17.07
C ASN A 312 -11.80 -8.13 -16.28
N GLU A 313 -10.65 -8.57 -15.74
CA GLU A 313 -9.70 -7.69 -15.06
C GLU A 313 -9.20 -6.59 -15.99
N MET A 314 -8.77 -6.90 -17.21
CA MET A 314 -8.22 -5.89 -18.13
C MET A 314 -9.28 -4.93 -18.68
N LYS A 315 -10.57 -5.35 -18.80
CA LYS A 315 -11.69 -4.40 -18.98
C LYS A 315 -11.81 -3.45 -17.78
N GLY A 316 -11.64 -3.96 -16.55
CA GLY A 316 -11.55 -3.16 -15.32
C GLY A 316 -10.37 -2.18 -15.33
N VAL A 317 -9.16 -2.64 -15.65
CA VAL A 317 -7.93 -1.83 -15.71
C VAL A 317 -8.09 -0.66 -16.69
N TYR A 318 -8.66 -0.88 -17.87
CA TYR A 318 -8.83 0.15 -18.90
C TYR A 318 -10.10 1.01 -18.78
N SER A 319 -10.90 0.80 -17.74
CA SER A 319 -11.87 1.82 -17.28
C SER A 319 -11.19 3.03 -16.63
N GLN A 320 -9.96 2.89 -16.13
CA GLN A 320 -9.26 3.93 -15.38
C GLN A 320 -8.38 4.82 -16.29
N PRO A 321 -8.58 6.16 -16.32
CA PRO A 321 -7.89 7.05 -17.25
C PRO A 321 -6.35 7.02 -17.14
N GLU A 322 -5.83 6.90 -15.92
CA GLU A 322 -4.38 6.88 -15.65
C GLU A 322 -3.69 5.60 -16.16
N ASN A 323 -4.38 4.45 -16.13
CA ASN A 323 -3.88 3.22 -16.74
C ASN A 323 -3.84 3.34 -18.25
N VAL A 324 -4.88 3.94 -18.87
CA VAL A 324 -4.91 4.22 -20.32
C VAL A 324 -3.83 5.24 -20.71
N LEU A 325 -3.52 6.23 -19.86
CA LEU A 325 -2.40 7.17 -20.05
C LEU A 325 -1.05 6.46 -19.99
N GLY A 326 -0.71 5.74 -18.91
CA GLY A 326 0.58 5.06 -18.81
C GLY A 326 0.79 4.07 -19.96
N ARG A 327 -0.29 3.40 -20.38
CA ARG A 327 -0.35 2.55 -21.57
C ARG A 327 -0.16 3.29 -22.90
N ALA A 328 -0.59 4.55 -22.99
CA ALA A 328 -0.30 5.41 -24.12
C ALA A 328 1.16 5.86 -24.14
N VAL A 329 1.71 6.26 -22.99
CA VAL A 329 3.12 6.64 -22.78
C VAL A 329 4.05 5.53 -23.25
N ARG A 330 3.96 4.34 -22.66
CA ARG A 330 4.90 3.24 -22.93
C ARG A 330 4.91 2.83 -24.40
N ARG A 331 3.74 2.82 -25.05
CA ARG A 331 3.58 2.51 -26.48
C ARG A 331 4.11 3.60 -27.42
N ALA A 332 4.23 4.85 -26.95
CA ALA A 332 4.79 5.97 -27.70
C ALA A 332 6.31 6.14 -27.48
N VAL A 333 6.81 5.69 -26.33
CA VAL A 333 8.24 5.65 -25.98
C VAL A 333 8.93 4.39 -26.54
N PHE A 334 8.26 3.24 -26.53
CA PHE A 334 8.83 1.97 -26.97
C PHE A 334 8.05 1.31 -28.13
N PRO A 335 8.02 1.92 -29.33
CA PRO A 335 7.30 1.35 -30.48
C PRO A 335 7.96 0.12 -31.12
N ASP A 336 9.29 -0.07 -30.98
CA ASP A 336 10.07 -1.03 -31.78
C ASP A 336 10.43 -2.34 -31.04
N ASN A 337 10.01 -2.51 -29.78
CA ASN A 337 10.29 -3.72 -28.99
C ASN A 337 9.06 -4.19 -28.16
N THR A 338 9.27 -5.20 -27.30
CA THR A 338 8.20 -5.86 -26.51
C THR A 338 7.34 -4.88 -25.69
N TYR A 339 7.89 -3.74 -25.29
CA TYR A 339 7.19 -2.77 -24.45
C TYR A 339 6.05 -2.02 -25.20
N GLY A 340 5.91 -2.23 -26.52
CA GLY A 340 4.79 -1.74 -27.32
C GLY A 340 3.49 -2.56 -27.18
N VAL A 341 3.52 -3.77 -26.64
CA VAL A 341 2.44 -4.78 -26.74
C VAL A 341 2.08 -5.45 -25.40
N ASP A 342 0.79 -5.75 -25.17
CA ASP A 342 0.23 -6.07 -23.83
C ASP A 342 0.71 -7.42 -23.27
N SER A 343 1.54 -7.37 -22.22
CA SER A 343 1.78 -8.53 -21.37
C SER A 343 0.61 -8.81 -20.42
N GLY A 344 -0.16 -7.78 -20.01
CA GLY A 344 -1.37 -7.92 -19.19
C GLY A 344 -2.60 -8.34 -19.99
N GLY A 345 -2.72 -7.82 -21.21
CA GLY A 345 -3.74 -8.15 -22.20
C GLY A 345 -4.67 -6.97 -22.56
N ASP A 346 -4.84 -6.69 -23.85
CA ASP A 346 -5.86 -5.75 -24.31
C ASP A 346 -7.18 -6.50 -24.58
N PRO A 347 -8.33 -6.11 -23.99
CA PRO A 347 -9.61 -6.79 -24.23
C PRO A 347 -10.06 -6.92 -25.69
N THR A 348 -9.60 -6.06 -26.61
CA THR A 348 -9.85 -6.18 -28.06
C THR A 348 -8.93 -7.18 -28.78
N VAL A 349 -8.01 -7.81 -28.05
CA VAL A 349 -6.93 -8.67 -28.53
C VAL A 349 -6.85 -9.99 -27.77
N ILE A 350 -7.15 -10.02 -26.47
CA ILE A 350 -7.27 -11.25 -25.67
C ILE A 350 -8.11 -12.31 -26.41
N PRO A 351 -9.29 -12.01 -26.99
CA PRO A 351 -10.10 -12.97 -27.77
C PRO A 351 -9.49 -13.48 -29.10
N LYS A 352 -8.23 -13.17 -29.38
CA LYS A 352 -7.46 -13.73 -30.52
C LYS A 352 -6.47 -14.80 -30.07
N LEU A 353 -6.26 -14.98 -28.77
CA LEU A 353 -5.31 -15.94 -28.22
C LEU A 353 -5.80 -17.37 -28.41
N THR A 354 -4.98 -18.21 -29.03
CA THR A 354 -5.23 -19.65 -29.15
C THR A 354 -4.57 -20.43 -28.01
N PHE A 355 -5.15 -21.59 -27.66
CA PHE A 355 -4.58 -22.48 -26.66
C PHE A 355 -3.20 -23.02 -27.08
N GLU A 356 -2.98 -23.24 -28.38
CA GLU A 356 -1.70 -23.62 -28.98
C GLU A 356 -0.61 -22.59 -28.73
N GLU A 357 -0.89 -21.30 -28.92
CA GLU A 357 0.07 -20.22 -28.66
C GLU A 357 0.37 -20.07 -27.17
N PHE A 358 -0.64 -20.24 -26.32
CA PHE A 358 -0.49 -20.27 -24.86
C PHE A 358 0.44 -21.42 -24.41
N LYS A 359 0.21 -22.65 -24.90
CA LYS A 359 1.06 -23.83 -24.62
C LYS A 359 2.49 -23.64 -25.13
N GLU A 360 2.67 -23.11 -26.33
CA GLU A 360 4.00 -22.84 -26.90
C GLU A 360 4.74 -21.74 -26.12
N PHE A 361 4.04 -20.71 -25.63
CA PHE A 361 4.62 -19.66 -24.80
C PHE A 361 5.15 -20.21 -23.46
N HIS A 362 4.41 -21.09 -22.78
CA HIS A 362 4.90 -21.82 -21.62
C HIS A 362 6.12 -22.68 -21.97
N ARG A 363 5.98 -23.60 -22.94
CA ARG A 363 7.04 -24.54 -23.37
C ARG A 363 8.36 -23.82 -23.72
N LYS A 364 8.26 -22.60 -24.27
CA LYS A 364 9.40 -21.76 -24.63
C LYS A 364 9.99 -21.02 -23.43
N TYR A 365 9.20 -20.21 -22.72
CA TYR A 365 9.73 -19.25 -21.74
C TYR A 365 9.77 -19.76 -20.29
N TYR A 366 9.01 -20.80 -19.94
CA TYR A 366 8.98 -21.38 -18.59
C TYR A 366 10.00 -22.53 -18.42
N HIS A 367 10.98 -22.61 -19.32
CA HIS A 367 12.09 -23.57 -19.24
C HIS A 367 13.21 -23.06 -18.30
N PRO A 368 13.84 -23.89 -17.44
CA PRO A 368 14.80 -23.41 -16.44
C PRO A 368 16.02 -22.66 -17.00
N SER A 369 16.48 -22.95 -18.21
CA SER A 369 17.54 -22.15 -18.88
C SER A 369 17.22 -20.66 -18.95
N ASN A 370 15.94 -20.29 -19.00
CA ASN A 370 15.44 -18.92 -19.07
C ASN A 370 15.05 -18.34 -17.69
N ALA A 371 15.08 -19.17 -16.65
CA ALA A 371 14.71 -18.81 -15.29
C ALA A 371 15.89 -18.20 -14.51
N ARG A 372 15.55 -17.33 -13.57
CA ARG A 372 16.42 -16.86 -12.49
C ARG A 372 15.72 -17.13 -11.17
N ILE A 373 16.45 -17.69 -10.21
CA ILE A 373 15.89 -18.10 -8.93
C ILE A 373 16.59 -17.34 -7.80
N TRP A 374 15.81 -16.78 -6.90
CA TRP A 374 16.27 -16.03 -5.74
C TRP A 374 15.88 -16.75 -4.45
N PHE A 375 16.82 -16.78 -3.50
CA PHE A 375 16.60 -17.16 -2.11
C PHE A 375 17.23 -16.11 -1.19
N TYR A 376 16.57 -15.81 -0.08
CA TYR A 376 17.02 -14.88 0.96
C TYR A 376 16.57 -15.37 2.33
N GLY A 377 17.43 -15.29 3.34
CA GLY A 377 17.08 -15.49 4.76
C GLY A 377 18.03 -16.43 5.52
N ASP A 378 17.53 -16.94 6.64
CA ASP A 378 18.25 -17.74 7.65
C ASP A 378 18.22 -19.27 7.45
N ASP A 379 17.60 -19.78 6.38
CA ASP A 379 17.57 -21.22 6.05
C ASP A 379 18.89 -21.75 5.48
N ASP A 380 19.11 -23.07 5.63
CA ASP A 380 20.32 -23.77 5.15
C ASP A 380 20.51 -23.60 3.64
N PRO A 381 21.57 -22.90 3.17
CA PRO A 381 21.81 -22.68 1.75
C PRO A 381 22.03 -23.97 0.94
N SER A 382 22.35 -25.08 1.60
CA SER A 382 22.54 -26.40 0.98
C SER A 382 21.20 -27.02 0.57
N GLU A 383 20.20 -26.89 1.44
CA GLU A 383 18.85 -27.41 1.21
C GLU A 383 18.14 -26.65 0.07
N ARG A 384 18.39 -25.34 -0.06
CA ARG A 384 17.97 -24.54 -1.23
C ARG A 384 18.38 -25.20 -2.55
N LEU A 385 19.66 -25.58 -2.68
CA LEU A 385 20.17 -26.23 -3.90
C LEU A 385 19.62 -27.66 -4.05
N ARG A 386 19.42 -28.39 -2.96
CA ARG A 386 18.87 -29.76 -2.96
C ARG A 386 17.42 -29.78 -3.46
N ILE A 387 16.58 -28.85 -3.01
CA ILE A 387 15.20 -28.70 -3.50
C ILE A 387 15.20 -28.35 -4.99
N LEU A 388 16.07 -27.42 -5.42
CA LEU A 388 16.17 -27.08 -6.84
C LEU A 388 16.64 -28.23 -7.73
N SER A 389 17.59 -29.08 -7.28
CA SER A 389 18.09 -30.17 -8.12
C SER A 389 16.98 -31.16 -8.52
N GLU A 390 16.01 -31.45 -7.63
CA GLU A 390 14.86 -32.32 -7.95
C GLU A 390 14.05 -31.86 -9.18
N TYR A 391 13.94 -30.55 -9.39
CA TYR A 391 13.27 -29.97 -10.56
C TYR A 391 14.22 -29.80 -11.74
N LEU A 392 15.38 -29.20 -11.50
CA LEU A 392 16.28 -28.78 -12.56
C LEU A 392 16.95 -29.96 -13.27
N GLU A 393 17.15 -31.10 -12.59
CA GLU A 393 17.65 -32.32 -13.23
C GLU A 393 16.67 -32.92 -14.24
N MET A 394 15.38 -32.59 -14.19
CA MET A 394 14.38 -33.12 -15.14
C MET A 394 14.52 -32.51 -16.54
N PHE A 395 15.16 -31.34 -16.67
CA PHE A 395 15.25 -30.59 -17.92
C PHE A 395 16.57 -30.78 -18.66
N GLY A 396 16.59 -30.43 -19.95
CA GLY A 396 17.81 -30.28 -20.74
C GLY A 396 18.35 -28.84 -20.70
N SER A 397 19.20 -28.48 -21.64
CA SER A 397 19.45 -27.08 -22.01
C SER A 397 18.51 -26.66 -23.14
N SER A 398 18.19 -25.37 -23.22
CA SER A 398 17.28 -24.80 -24.23
C SER A 398 17.86 -23.55 -24.88
N SER A 399 17.48 -23.29 -26.14
CA SER A 399 17.78 -22.04 -26.87
C SER A 399 16.99 -20.83 -26.38
N SER A 400 15.91 -21.06 -25.62
CA SER A 400 14.95 -20.01 -25.24
C SER A 400 15.52 -18.75 -24.55
N PRO A 401 16.66 -18.76 -23.83
CA PRO A 401 17.29 -17.53 -23.34
C PRO A 401 17.73 -16.58 -24.45
N SER A 402 18.16 -17.09 -25.61
CA SER A 402 18.45 -16.21 -26.77
C SER A 402 17.17 -15.58 -27.31
N GLU A 403 16.11 -16.38 -27.42
CA GLU A 403 14.79 -16.02 -27.95
C GLU A 403 13.90 -15.22 -26.97
N SER A 404 14.36 -14.98 -25.75
CA SER A 404 13.74 -14.11 -24.74
C SER A 404 14.47 -12.78 -24.57
N THR A 405 15.53 -12.52 -25.34
CA THR A 405 16.34 -11.32 -25.22
C THR A 405 15.53 -10.08 -25.62
N ILE A 406 15.63 -9.03 -24.79
CA ILE A 406 14.94 -7.77 -25.02
C ILE A 406 15.89 -6.85 -25.78
N GLU A 407 15.52 -6.48 -27.01
CA GLU A 407 16.31 -5.57 -27.83
C GLU A 407 16.10 -4.11 -27.38
N PRO A 408 17.15 -3.27 -27.37
CA PRO A 408 17.03 -1.87 -26.95
C PRO A 408 16.28 -1.02 -27.99
N GLN A 409 15.34 -0.22 -27.48
CA GLN A 409 14.64 0.81 -28.25
C GLN A 409 15.62 1.90 -28.66
N ARG A 410 15.59 2.27 -29.95
CA ARG A 410 16.44 3.35 -30.48
C ARG A 410 15.86 4.71 -30.12
N LEU A 411 16.72 5.67 -29.79
CA LEU A 411 16.32 7.06 -29.55
C LEU A 411 15.79 7.67 -30.86
N PHE A 412 14.72 8.47 -30.79
CA PHE A 412 14.16 9.14 -31.96
C PHE A 412 15.03 10.32 -32.39
N SER A 413 15.00 10.65 -33.68
CA SER A 413 15.64 11.87 -34.20
C SER A 413 14.85 13.13 -33.91
N GLU A 414 13.54 13.02 -33.66
CA GLU A 414 12.62 14.13 -33.42
C GLU A 414 11.54 13.73 -32.39
N PRO A 415 10.99 14.67 -31.59
CA PRO A 415 9.87 14.40 -30.69
C PRO A 415 8.61 13.94 -31.40
N VAL A 416 7.83 13.08 -30.73
CA VAL A 416 6.53 12.57 -31.22
C VAL A 416 5.39 13.07 -30.36
N ARG A 417 4.23 13.36 -30.96
CA ARG A 417 2.98 13.68 -30.24
C ARG A 417 1.88 12.69 -30.59
N VAL A 418 1.22 12.15 -29.57
CA VAL A 418 0.06 11.26 -29.74
C VAL A 418 -1.13 11.76 -28.93
N VAL A 419 -2.33 11.62 -29.51
CA VAL A 419 -3.59 11.99 -28.87
C VAL A 419 -4.42 10.72 -28.72
N HIS A 420 -4.87 10.44 -27.50
CA HIS A 420 -5.70 9.29 -27.18
C HIS A 420 -6.95 9.73 -26.41
N LYS A 421 -7.94 8.83 -26.39
CA LYS A 421 -9.22 9.07 -25.73
C LYS A 421 -9.46 8.06 -24.61
N TYR A 422 -10.07 8.52 -23.52
CA TYR A 422 -10.43 7.69 -22.37
C TYR A 422 -11.94 7.84 -22.05
N PRO A 423 -12.57 6.82 -21.46
CA PRO A 423 -13.99 6.87 -21.13
C PRO A 423 -14.25 7.88 -20.00
N ALA A 424 -15.19 8.81 -20.22
CA ALA A 424 -15.59 9.82 -19.24
C ALA A 424 -17.09 9.73 -18.93
N GLY A 425 -17.50 10.09 -17.72
CA GLY A 425 -18.93 10.22 -17.38
C GLY A 425 -19.48 11.62 -17.73
N ASP A 426 -20.77 11.69 -18.03
CA ASP A 426 -21.50 12.90 -18.47
C ASP A 426 -21.51 14.06 -17.46
N GLY A 427 -21.10 13.83 -16.22
CA GLY A 427 -21.10 14.81 -15.15
C GLY A 427 -19.91 15.77 -15.18
N GLY A 428 -20.16 17.07 -15.33
CA GLY A 428 -19.18 18.15 -15.18
C GLY A 428 -18.51 18.60 -16.48
N ASP A 429 -17.67 19.64 -16.39
CA ASP A 429 -17.05 20.29 -17.55
C ASP A 429 -15.94 19.43 -18.17
N LEU A 430 -16.25 18.70 -19.24
CA LEU A 430 -15.32 17.82 -19.95
C LEU A 430 -14.10 18.59 -20.49
N LYS A 431 -14.25 19.88 -20.85
CA LYS A 431 -13.12 20.69 -21.36
C LYS A 431 -11.99 20.85 -20.34
N LYS A 432 -12.24 20.59 -19.06
CA LYS A 432 -11.27 20.66 -17.95
C LYS A 432 -10.74 19.30 -17.49
N LYS A 433 -11.00 18.24 -18.24
CA LYS A 433 -10.58 16.88 -17.88
C LYS A 433 -9.54 16.30 -18.84
N HIS A 434 -8.78 17.14 -19.53
CA HIS A 434 -7.67 16.66 -20.34
C HIS A 434 -6.49 16.26 -19.43
N MET A 435 -5.61 15.43 -19.94
CA MET A 435 -4.34 15.08 -19.28
C MET A 435 -3.21 15.23 -20.32
N VAL A 436 -2.07 15.76 -19.89
CA VAL A 436 -0.92 16.01 -20.77
C VAL A 436 0.33 15.51 -20.05
N CYS A 437 1.06 14.58 -20.67
CA CYS A 437 2.27 13.99 -20.09
C CYS A 437 3.41 13.99 -21.11
N LEU A 438 4.56 14.55 -20.72
CA LEU A 438 5.81 14.55 -21.48
C LEU A 438 6.70 13.43 -20.95
N ASN A 439 7.24 12.62 -21.85
CA ASN A 439 7.89 11.37 -21.50
C ASN A 439 9.16 11.21 -22.35
N TRP A 440 10.25 10.77 -21.74
CA TRP A 440 11.56 10.64 -22.38
C TRP A 440 12.16 9.26 -22.15
N LEU A 441 12.82 8.69 -23.15
CA LEU A 441 13.70 7.54 -22.98
C LEU A 441 15.12 8.05 -22.77
N LEU A 442 15.69 7.84 -21.58
CA LEU A 442 16.89 8.59 -21.16
C LEU A 442 18.17 8.14 -21.87
N SER A 443 18.27 6.89 -22.33
CA SER A 443 19.51 6.36 -22.89
C SER A 443 19.30 5.21 -23.88
N ASP A 444 20.15 5.13 -24.92
CA ASP A 444 20.30 3.96 -25.80
C ASP A 444 21.25 2.89 -25.22
N LYS A 445 21.92 3.20 -24.11
CA LYS A 445 22.96 2.39 -23.46
C LYS A 445 22.65 2.17 -22.00
N THR A 446 23.05 1.02 -21.47
CA THR A 446 23.16 0.79 -20.02
C THR A 446 23.92 1.93 -19.36
N LEU A 447 23.35 2.49 -18.29
CA LEU A 447 23.99 3.54 -17.50
C LEU A 447 24.92 2.92 -16.46
N ASP A 448 25.91 3.67 -16.00
CA ASP A 448 26.74 3.29 -14.87
C ASP A 448 26.04 3.60 -13.54
N LEU A 449 26.42 2.92 -12.45
CA LEU A 449 25.78 3.05 -11.14
C LEU A 449 25.90 4.45 -10.51
N GLU A 450 26.90 5.27 -10.87
CA GLU A 450 26.96 6.66 -10.41
C GLU A 450 25.91 7.51 -11.15
N THR A 451 25.79 7.34 -12.47
CA THR A 451 24.76 8.01 -13.28
C THR A 451 23.34 7.57 -12.89
N GLU A 452 23.09 6.27 -12.67
CA GLU A 452 21.78 5.78 -12.23
C GLU A 452 21.40 6.34 -10.85
N LEU A 453 22.32 6.31 -9.88
CA LEU A 453 22.08 6.90 -8.56
C LEU A 453 21.89 8.43 -8.65
N ALA A 454 22.69 9.13 -9.46
CA ALA A 454 22.57 10.58 -9.65
C ALA A 454 21.24 10.99 -10.34
N LEU A 455 20.69 10.13 -11.20
CA LEU A 455 19.35 10.29 -11.76
C LEU A 455 18.26 10.08 -10.67
N GLY A 456 18.35 9.04 -9.84
CA GLY A 456 17.45 8.86 -8.70
C GLY A 456 17.48 10.03 -7.71
N PHE A 457 18.66 10.63 -7.48
CA PHE A 457 18.78 11.88 -6.73
C PHE A 457 18.13 13.07 -7.42
N LEU A 458 18.28 13.19 -8.75
CA LEU A 458 17.64 14.24 -9.53
C LEU A 458 16.11 14.13 -9.48
N ASP A 459 15.56 12.92 -9.55
CA ASP A 459 14.11 12.69 -9.46
C ASP A 459 13.54 13.17 -8.10
N GLN A 460 14.16 12.78 -6.99
CA GLN A 460 13.80 13.26 -5.65
C GLN A 460 13.95 14.80 -5.53
N LEU A 461 14.97 15.39 -6.15
CA LEU A 461 15.16 16.85 -6.21
C LEU A 461 14.09 17.57 -7.05
N LEU A 462 13.55 16.94 -8.09
CA LEU A 462 12.51 17.54 -8.95
C LEU A 462 11.10 17.36 -8.37
N LEU A 463 10.78 16.15 -7.90
CA LEU A 463 9.41 15.69 -7.62
C LEU A 463 9.19 15.09 -6.23
N GLY A 464 10.26 14.72 -5.51
CA GLY A 464 10.16 13.89 -4.30
C GLY A 464 9.49 14.49 -3.06
N THR A 465 9.09 15.77 -3.10
CA THR A 465 8.29 16.44 -2.05
C THR A 465 7.40 17.53 -2.66
N PRO A 466 6.31 17.97 -1.99
CA PRO A 466 5.55 19.16 -2.39
C PRO A 466 6.34 20.48 -2.36
N ALA A 467 7.55 20.49 -1.81
CA ALA A 467 8.47 21.62 -1.84
C ALA A 467 9.50 21.52 -3.00
N SER A 468 9.63 20.35 -3.64
CA SER A 468 10.56 20.14 -4.76
C SER A 468 10.11 20.98 -5.98
N PRO A 469 11.02 21.73 -6.63
CA PRO A 469 10.66 22.84 -7.51
C PRO A 469 9.78 22.48 -8.70
N LEU A 470 9.98 21.32 -9.36
CA LEU A 470 9.15 20.96 -10.52
C LEU A 470 7.72 20.60 -10.07
N MET A 471 7.57 19.78 -9.03
CA MET A 471 6.26 19.46 -8.44
C MET A 471 5.54 20.74 -7.98
N LYS A 472 6.24 21.61 -7.24
CA LYS A 472 5.70 22.86 -6.70
C LYS A 472 5.24 23.81 -7.81
N ILE A 473 6.06 24.05 -8.83
CA ILE A 473 5.76 25.00 -9.91
C ILE A 473 4.59 24.51 -10.78
N LEU A 474 4.48 23.19 -11.02
CA LEU A 474 3.36 22.63 -11.77
C LEU A 474 2.04 22.78 -11.02
N LEU A 475 2.00 22.45 -9.71
CA LEU A 475 0.80 22.57 -8.88
C LEU A 475 0.39 24.03 -8.63
N ASP A 476 1.35 24.91 -8.31
CA ASP A 476 1.10 26.35 -8.08
C ASP A 476 0.63 27.09 -9.36
N SER A 477 0.79 26.49 -10.55
CA SER A 477 0.39 27.11 -11.82
C SER A 477 -1.13 27.21 -12.02
N GLY A 478 -1.91 26.30 -11.40
CA GLY A 478 -3.35 26.17 -11.63
C GLY A 478 -3.74 25.75 -13.05
N LEU A 479 -2.81 25.24 -13.88
CA LEU A 479 -3.08 24.75 -15.24
C LEU A 479 -3.69 23.33 -15.28
N GLY A 480 -3.72 22.65 -14.15
CA GLY A 480 -4.31 21.32 -13.95
C GLY A 480 -4.56 21.07 -12.47
N ASP A 481 -5.28 19.98 -12.19
CA ASP A 481 -5.73 19.64 -10.83
C ASP A 481 -4.65 18.93 -9.99
N ASP A 482 -3.87 18.05 -10.62
CA ASP A 482 -2.90 17.16 -9.99
C ASP A 482 -1.89 16.64 -11.05
N ILE A 483 -0.76 16.09 -10.60
CA ILE A 483 0.33 15.57 -11.44
C ILE A 483 -0.01 14.20 -12.03
N VAL A 484 0.57 13.93 -13.21
CA VAL A 484 0.68 12.58 -13.79
C VAL A 484 2.08 12.33 -14.33
N GLY A 485 2.42 11.06 -14.57
CA GLY A 485 3.79 10.62 -14.81
C GLY A 485 4.51 10.26 -13.50
N GLY A 486 5.29 9.19 -13.53
CA GLY A 486 5.89 8.58 -12.33
C GLY A 486 7.27 9.13 -11.93
N GLY A 487 7.73 10.23 -12.54
CA GLY A 487 9.13 10.63 -12.44
C GLY A 487 10.03 9.72 -13.28
N ILE A 488 11.22 9.39 -12.78
CA ILE A 488 12.14 8.43 -13.42
C ILE A 488 11.71 6.99 -13.11
N GLU A 489 11.58 6.14 -14.14
CA GLU A 489 11.34 4.70 -14.02
C GLU A 489 12.50 3.91 -14.65
N ASP A 490 13.12 2.99 -13.90
CA ASP A 490 14.37 2.28 -14.28
C ASP A 490 14.29 0.73 -14.19
N ASP A 491 13.11 0.17 -13.90
CA ASP A 491 12.85 -1.27 -13.82
C ASP A 491 12.80 -2.00 -15.18
N LEU A 492 12.92 -1.24 -16.27
CA LEU A 492 12.94 -1.75 -17.65
C LEU A 492 14.36 -1.65 -18.22
N LEU A 493 14.63 -2.32 -19.35
CA LEU A 493 15.95 -2.37 -20.01
C LEU A 493 16.61 -0.98 -20.19
N GLN A 494 15.81 0.06 -20.40
CA GLN A 494 16.25 1.44 -20.55
C GLN A 494 15.36 2.34 -19.68
N PRO A 495 15.93 3.25 -18.87
CA PRO A 495 15.15 4.09 -17.98
C PRO A 495 14.42 5.21 -18.74
N GLN A 496 13.20 5.52 -18.30
CA GLN A 496 12.37 6.62 -18.79
C GLN A 496 12.17 7.71 -17.74
N PHE A 497 11.78 8.92 -18.14
CA PHE A 497 11.29 9.99 -17.26
C PHE A 497 9.95 10.50 -17.77
N SER A 498 8.94 10.58 -16.92
CA SER A 498 7.57 10.99 -17.30
C SER A 498 6.99 12.01 -16.32
N ILE A 499 6.51 13.15 -16.83
CA ILE A 499 5.90 14.23 -16.02
C ILE A 499 4.82 15.00 -16.79
N GLY A 500 3.76 15.40 -16.09
CA GLY A 500 2.56 15.97 -16.67
C GLY A 500 1.53 16.45 -15.64
N LEU A 501 0.35 16.86 -16.14
CA LEU A 501 -0.82 17.23 -15.33
C LEU A 501 -2.10 16.54 -15.85
N LYS A 502 -3.04 16.26 -14.93
CA LYS A 502 -4.45 15.90 -15.21
C LYS A 502 -5.37 17.02 -14.72
N GLY A 503 -6.62 17.05 -15.16
CA GLY A 503 -7.53 18.16 -14.87
C GLY A 503 -7.22 19.43 -15.69
N VAL A 504 -6.57 19.26 -16.83
CA VAL A 504 -6.09 20.35 -17.69
C VAL A 504 -7.22 20.86 -18.58
N SER A 505 -7.31 22.18 -18.79
CA SER A 505 -8.23 22.75 -19.79
C SER A 505 -7.75 22.48 -21.21
N GLU A 506 -8.66 22.23 -22.15
CA GLU A 506 -8.38 22.09 -23.58
C GLU A 506 -7.50 23.25 -24.12
N ASP A 507 -7.79 24.50 -23.71
CA ASP A 507 -7.06 25.72 -24.07
C ASP A 507 -5.72 25.94 -23.30
N ASP A 508 -5.41 25.08 -22.32
CA ASP A 508 -4.22 25.15 -21.46
C ASP A 508 -3.16 24.08 -21.78
N ILE A 509 -3.50 23.09 -22.62
CA ILE A 509 -2.64 21.94 -22.97
C ILE A 509 -1.20 22.32 -23.36
N GLN A 510 -1.02 23.31 -24.24
CA GLN A 510 0.31 23.76 -24.65
C GLN A 510 1.07 24.46 -23.52
N LYS A 511 0.36 25.16 -22.63
CA LYS A 511 0.97 25.91 -21.51
C LYS A 511 1.59 24.96 -20.50
N VAL A 512 1.04 23.73 -20.35
CA VAL A 512 1.64 22.67 -19.53
C VAL A 512 2.95 22.17 -20.13
N GLU A 513 3.00 21.90 -21.45
CA GLU A 513 4.25 21.54 -22.15
C GLU A 513 5.31 22.66 -22.02
N ASP A 514 4.93 23.90 -22.29
CA ASP A 514 5.80 25.07 -22.18
C ASP A 514 6.32 25.29 -20.74
N LEU A 515 5.46 25.09 -19.73
CA LEU A 515 5.83 25.23 -18.31
C LEU A 515 6.80 24.14 -17.86
N ILE A 516 6.59 22.89 -18.24
CA ILE A 516 7.51 21.78 -17.90
C ILE A 516 8.89 22.06 -18.50
N LEU A 517 8.97 22.36 -19.80
CA LEU A 517 10.23 22.58 -20.51
C LEU A 517 10.97 23.82 -20.01
N SER A 518 10.26 24.93 -19.76
CA SER A 518 10.86 26.15 -19.21
C SER A 518 11.32 25.99 -17.75
N THR A 519 10.59 25.21 -16.93
CA THR A 519 10.99 24.92 -15.54
C THR A 519 12.23 24.04 -15.49
N LEU A 520 12.28 22.96 -16.28
CA LEU A 520 13.47 22.10 -16.39
C LEU A 520 14.68 22.90 -16.88
N LYS A 521 14.50 23.74 -17.92
CA LYS A 521 15.55 24.64 -18.42
C LYS A 521 16.05 25.59 -17.33
N LYS A 522 15.14 26.23 -16.59
CA LYS A 522 15.49 27.12 -15.47
C LYS A 522 16.31 26.38 -14.41
N LEU A 523 15.97 25.14 -14.08
CA LEU A 523 16.69 24.34 -13.09
C LEU A 523 18.10 23.92 -13.55
N SER A 524 18.33 23.72 -14.86
CA SER A 524 19.71 23.61 -15.39
C SER A 524 20.45 24.95 -15.43
N GLU A 525 19.77 26.07 -15.70
CA GLU A 525 20.40 27.39 -15.81
C GLU A 525 20.72 28.04 -14.45
N GLU A 526 19.93 27.77 -13.40
CA GLU A 526 20.12 28.32 -12.05
C GLU A 526 20.70 27.28 -11.06
N GLY A 527 20.33 26.00 -11.16
CA GLY A 527 20.68 24.95 -10.21
C GLY A 527 19.61 24.74 -9.12
N PHE A 528 20.02 24.10 -8.02
CA PHE A 528 19.16 23.79 -6.86
C PHE A 528 19.67 24.48 -5.60
N GLU A 529 18.75 24.90 -4.72
CA GLU A 529 19.07 25.45 -3.39
C GLU A 529 19.85 24.43 -2.54
N THR A 530 20.90 24.88 -1.85
CA THR A 530 21.76 24.01 -1.02
C THR A 530 20.98 23.29 0.08
N GLU A 531 19.97 23.93 0.66
CA GLU A 531 19.19 23.37 1.76
C GLU A 531 18.21 22.29 1.29
N ALA A 532 17.61 22.46 0.10
CA ALA A 532 16.84 21.42 -0.58
C ALA A 532 17.73 20.23 -1.00
N LEU A 533 18.96 20.51 -1.46
CA LEU A 533 19.95 19.49 -1.79
C LEU A 533 20.36 18.67 -0.56
N GLU A 534 20.72 19.31 0.55
CA GLU A 534 21.09 18.62 1.78
C GLU A 534 19.92 17.81 2.37
N ALA A 535 18.69 18.32 2.23
CA ALA A 535 17.47 17.59 2.63
C ALA A 535 17.24 16.33 1.78
N SER A 536 17.29 16.43 0.45
CA SER A 536 17.15 15.26 -0.45
C SER A 536 18.29 14.26 -0.28
N MET A 537 19.52 14.75 -0.05
CA MET A 537 20.70 13.92 0.22
C MET A 537 20.54 13.07 1.48
N ASN A 538 20.13 13.68 2.60
CA ASN A 538 19.85 12.96 3.84
C ASN A 538 18.64 12.04 3.71
N THR A 539 17.58 12.45 3.00
CA THR A 539 16.34 11.65 2.84
C THR A 539 16.61 10.32 2.12
N ILE A 540 17.32 10.34 1.00
CA ILE A 540 17.66 9.09 0.27
C ILE A 540 18.68 8.25 1.06
N GLU A 541 19.72 8.85 1.63
CA GLU A 541 20.67 8.13 2.50
C GLU A 541 19.95 7.43 3.67
N PHE A 542 18.97 8.10 4.27
CA PHE A 542 18.16 7.55 5.34
C PHE A 542 17.29 6.40 4.84
N HIS A 543 16.53 6.55 3.75
CA HIS A 543 15.70 5.47 3.20
C HIS A 543 16.54 4.23 2.81
N LEU A 544 17.72 4.42 2.22
CA LEU A 544 18.63 3.34 1.86
C LEU A 544 19.14 2.55 3.08
N ARG A 545 19.54 3.25 4.17
CA ARG A 545 20.03 2.58 5.40
C ARG A 545 18.91 2.03 6.28
N GLU A 546 17.75 2.68 6.32
CA GLU A 546 16.58 2.22 7.08
C GLU A 546 16.01 0.94 6.45
N ASN A 547 15.97 0.89 5.11
CA ASN A 547 15.38 -0.19 4.31
C ASN A 547 14.05 -0.68 4.92
N ASN A 548 13.14 0.26 5.17
CA ASN A 548 11.86 0.01 5.82
C ASN A 548 10.76 -0.24 4.80
N THR A 549 10.62 -1.52 4.45
CA THR A 549 9.61 -2.04 3.53
C THR A 549 8.24 -2.24 4.21
N GLY A 550 8.06 -1.80 5.46
CA GLY A 550 6.82 -1.99 6.23
C GLY A 550 6.48 -3.47 6.44
N SER A 551 5.36 -3.92 5.89
CA SER A 551 4.91 -5.33 5.89
C SER A 551 5.31 -6.10 4.62
N PHE A 552 6.08 -5.50 3.71
CA PHE A 552 6.63 -6.18 2.52
C PHE A 552 7.99 -6.81 2.87
N PRO A 553 8.30 -8.06 2.46
CA PRO A 553 9.56 -8.71 2.84
C PRO A 553 10.79 -7.98 2.30
N ARG A 554 11.81 -7.78 3.14
CA ARG A 554 13.08 -7.14 2.73
C ARG A 554 13.79 -7.91 1.63
N GLY A 555 13.84 -9.24 1.75
CA GLY A 555 14.38 -10.11 0.72
C GLY A 555 13.70 -9.98 -0.65
N LEU A 556 12.42 -9.58 -0.68
CA LEU A 556 11.66 -9.40 -1.92
C LEU A 556 11.94 -8.03 -2.56
N ALA A 557 12.14 -6.98 -1.76
CA ALA A 557 12.62 -5.69 -2.28
C ALA A 557 14.03 -5.82 -2.88
N LEU A 558 14.93 -6.52 -2.19
CA LEU A 558 16.28 -6.83 -2.69
C LEU A 558 16.24 -7.70 -3.96
N MET A 559 15.32 -8.69 -4.04
CA MET A 559 15.11 -9.47 -5.26
C MET A 559 14.76 -8.56 -6.45
N PHE A 560 13.77 -7.67 -6.32
CA PHE A 560 13.37 -6.81 -7.43
C PHE A 560 14.47 -5.83 -7.86
N GLN A 561 15.21 -5.25 -6.91
CA GLN A 561 16.39 -4.41 -7.20
C GLN A 561 17.45 -5.18 -8.00
N SER A 562 17.78 -6.42 -7.61
CA SER A 562 18.73 -7.26 -8.35
C SER A 562 18.20 -7.67 -9.74
N MET A 563 16.93 -8.08 -9.82
CA MET A 563 16.29 -8.51 -11.06
C MET A 563 16.22 -7.39 -12.11
N GLY A 564 16.07 -6.13 -11.69
CA GLY A 564 16.08 -4.95 -12.56
C GLY A 564 17.36 -4.76 -13.39
N LYS A 565 18.46 -5.48 -13.08
CA LYS A 565 19.65 -5.59 -13.94
C LYS A 565 19.90 -7.05 -14.38
N TRP A 566 19.73 -8.01 -13.48
CA TRP A 566 20.03 -9.42 -13.74
C TRP A 566 19.22 -10.02 -14.90
N ILE A 567 17.94 -9.64 -15.06
CA ILE A 567 17.06 -10.15 -16.12
C ILE A 567 17.60 -9.82 -17.54
N TYR A 568 18.36 -8.72 -17.66
CA TYR A 568 19.02 -8.28 -18.89
C TYR A 568 20.41 -8.88 -19.11
N GLY A 569 20.90 -9.70 -18.17
CA GLY A 569 22.25 -10.30 -18.23
C GLY A 569 23.35 -9.39 -17.68
N LEU A 570 22.99 -8.36 -16.91
CA LEU A 570 23.90 -7.47 -16.20
C LEU A 570 24.19 -8.00 -14.78
N ASP A 571 25.13 -7.35 -14.07
CA ASP A 571 25.55 -7.74 -12.72
C ASP A 571 24.38 -7.72 -11.70
N PRO A 572 24.02 -8.86 -11.08
CA PRO A 572 22.98 -8.92 -10.06
C PRO A 572 23.41 -8.32 -8.70
N PHE A 573 24.71 -8.16 -8.45
CA PHE A 573 25.23 -7.68 -7.16
C PHE A 573 25.32 -6.15 -7.06
N GLY A 574 25.46 -5.45 -8.19
CA GLY A 574 25.58 -3.99 -8.26
C GLY A 574 24.40 -3.22 -7.65
N PRO A 575 23.14 -3.52 -8.00
CA PRO A 575 21.96 -2.82 -7.47
C PRO A 575 21.79 -2.90 -5.95
N LEU A 576 22.40 -3.92 -5.31
CA LEU A 576 22.32 -4.17 -3.88
C LEU A 576 23.32 -3.33 -3.07
N LYS A 577 24.11 -2.46 -3.72
CA LYS A 577 25.22 -1.69 -3.11
C LYS A 577 25.11 -0.21 -3.43
N TYR A 578 24.74 0.59 -2.43
CA TYR A 578 24.59 2.03 -2.58
C TYR A 578 25.69 2.85 -1.89
N GLU A 579 26.40 2.33 -0.89
CA GLU A 579 27.20 3.17 0.01
C GLU A 579 28.43 3.75 -0.72
N LYS A 580 29.11 2.94 -1.55
CA LYS A 580 30.24 3.42 -2.37
C LYS A 580 29.81 4.43 -3.46
N PRO A 581 28.80 4.17 -4.31
CA PRO A 581 28.26 5.18 -5.23
C PRO A 581 27.77 6.45 -4.54
N LEU A 582 27.10 6.33 -3.39
CA LEU A 582 26.60 7.46 -2.60
C LEU A 582 27.75 8.33 -2.06
N MET A 583 28.81 7.73 -1.53
CA MET A 583 30.00 8.46 -1.10
C MET A 583 30.71 9.15 -2.27
N ALA A 584 30.79 8.52 -3.45
CA ALA A 584 31.37 9.11 -4.64
C ALA A 584 30.56 10.33 -5.12
N LEU A 585 29.24 10.19 -5.26
CA LEU A 585 28.33 11.27 -5.64
C LEU A 585 28.37 12.44 -4.64
N LYS A 586 28.38 12.17 -3.33
CA LYS A 586 28.56 13.20 -2.29
C LYS A 586 29.89 13.94 -2.42
N ALA A 587 31.00 13.22 -2.62
CA ALA A 587 32.32 13.83 -2.77
C ALA A 587 32.40 14.68 -4.05
N ARG A 588 31.76 14.24 -5.13
CA ARG A 588 31.64 14.96 -6.40
C ARG A 588 30.82 16.25 -6.24
N ILE A 589 29.63 16.17 -5.62
CA ILE A 589 28.79 17.34 -5.29
C ILE A 589 29.57 18.36 -4.42
N ALA A 590 30.31 17.91 -3.41
CA ALA A 590 31.09 18.78 -2.54
C ALA A 590 32.31 19.43 -3.24
N LYS A 591 32.83 18.81 -4.30
CA LYS A 591 33.99 19.28 -5.08
C LYS A 591 33.60 20.18 -6.26
N GLU A 592 32.49 19.88 -6.93
CA GLU A 592 32.10 20.47 -8.21
C GLU A 592 30.85 21.38 -8.09
N GLY A 593 30.10 21.24 -7.00
CA GLY A 593 28.82 21.92 -6.79
C GLY A 593 27.65 21.17 -7.44
N SER A 594 26.47 21.24 -6.83
CA SER A 594 25.24 20.58 -7.32
C SER A 594 24.94 20.90 -8.78
N LYS A 595 25.07 22.17 -9.19
CA LYS A 595 24.83 22.60 -10.57
C LYS A 595 25.71 21.85 -11.57
N ALA A 596 26.99 21.63 -11.27
CA ALA A 596 27.90 20.91 -12.18
C ALA A 596 27.63 19.39 -12.24
N VAL A 597 26.97 18.82 -11.23
CA VAL A 597 26.57 17.42 -11.20
C VAL A 597 25.24 17.20 -11.91
N PHE A 598 24.20 17.98 -11.58
CA PHE A 598 22.83 17.72 -12.00
C PHE A 598 22.41 18.40 -13.31
N SER A 599 22.89 19.61 -13.61
CA SER A 599 22.48 20.32 -14.85
C SER A 599 22.85 19.55 -16.11
N PRO A 600 24.06 18.93 -16.23
CA PRO A 600 24.38 18.09 -17.38
C PRO A 600 23.47 16.86 -17.53
N LEU A 601 22.85 16.37 -16.45
CA LEU A 601 21.87 15.28 -16.52
C LEU A 601 20.55 15.77 -17.12
N ILE A 602 20.02 16.90 -16.62
CA ILE A 602 18.81 17.56 -17.15
C ILE A 602 19.02 17.93 -18.63
N GLU A 603 20.16 18.55 -18.96
CA GLU A 603 20.52 18.97 -20.31
C GLU A 603 20.66 17.78 -21.27
N LYS A 604 21.44 16.76 -20.92
CA LYS A 604 21.75 15.63 -21.80
C LYS A 604 20.55 14.69 -21.98
N PHE A 605 19.92 14.30 -20.88
CA PHE A 605 18.96 13.20 -20.88
C PHE A 605 17.50 13.64 -21.04
N ILE A 606 17.19 14.94 -20.85
CA ILE A 606 15.83 15.48 -20.93
C ILE A 606 15.73 16.61 -21.97
N LEU A 607 16.41 17.75 -21.76
CA LEU A 607 16.19 18.95 -22.58
C LEU A 607 16.68 18.80 -24.03
N ASN A 608 17.89 18.27 -24.23
CA ASN A 608 18.48 18.03 -25.56
C ASN A 608 18.18 16.60 -26.08
N ASN A 609 17.32 15.85 -25.40
CA ASN A 609 16.96 14.49 -25.81
C ASN A 609 15.74 14.52 -26.74
N HIS A 610 15.95 14.15 -27.99
CA HIS A 610 14.92 14.15 -29.04
C HIS A 610 13.98 12.93 -28.95
N HIS A 611 14.33 11.88 -28.21
CA HIS A 611 13.37 10.85 -27.84
C HIS A 611 12.45 11.39 -26.74
N ARG A 612 11.48 12.22 -27.14
CA ARG A 612 10.42 12.78 -26.31
C ARG A 612 9.06 12.46 -26.91
N ALA A 613 8.22 11.75 -26.16
CA ALA A 613 6.83 11.51 -26.49
C ALA A 613 5.93 12.44 -25.67
N ILE A 614 5.10 13.25 -26.34
CA ILE A 614 4.04 14.04 -25.72
C ILE A 614 2.72 13.29 -25.90
N VAL A 615 2.11 12.90 -24.78
CA VAL A 615 0.84 12.16 -24.76
C VAL A 615 -0.27 13.07 -24.24
N GLU A 616 -1.30 13.25 -25.06
CA GLU A 616 -2.52 13.96 -24.71
C GLU A 616 -3.67 12.96 -24.54
N MET A 617 -4.40 13.07 -23.43
CA MET A 617 -5.57 12.27 -23.12
C MET A 617 -6.82 13.14 -23.11
N GLN A 618 -7.77 12.83 -23.98
CA GLN A 618 -9.04 13.54 -24.12
C GLN A 618 -10.20 12.71 -23.51
N PRO A 619 -11.11 13.32 -22.73
CA PRO A 619 -12.32 12.65 -22.26
C PRO A 619 -13.28 12.39 -23.43
N ASP A 620 -13.95 11.24 -23.42
CA ASP A 620 -14.96 10.86 -24.41
C ASP A 620 -16.08 10.05 -23.74
N THR A 621 -17.26 10.66 -23.62
CA THR A 621 -18.44 10.02 -23.02
C THR A 621 -18.94 8.84 -23.85
N GLU A 622 -18.80 8.94 -25.17
CA GLU A 622 -19.21 7.89 -26.10
C GLU A 622 -18.15 6.78 -26.24
N LYS A 623 -17.01 6.81 -25.54
CA LYS A 623 -16.01 5.76 -25.71
C LYS A 623 -16.52 4.41 -25.20
N ALA A 624 -16.98 4.34 -23.95
CA ALA A 624 -17.49 3.10 -23.37
C ALA A 624 -18.70 2.55 -24.17
N SER A 625 -19.68 3.41 -24.48
CA SER A 625 -20.87 3.03 -25.25
C SER A 625 -20.53 2.45 -26.63
N ARG A 626 -19.48 2.97 -27.30
CA ARG A 626 -18.99 2.45 -28.59
C ARG A 626 -18.14 1.19 -28.46
N ASP A 627 -17.29 1.09 -27.44
CA ASP A 627 -16.48 -0.10 -27.19
C ASP A 627 -17.40 -1.31 -26.90
N ASP A 628 -18.36 -1.16 -25.99
CA ASP A 628 -19.36 -2.19 -25.65
C ASP A 628 -20.26 -2.52 -26.84
N SER A 629 -20.65 -1.52 -27.64
CA SER A 629 -21.45 -1.75 -28.85
C SER A 629 -20.66 -2.50 -29.93
N LEU A 630 -19.36 -2.27 -30.07
CA LEU A 630 -18.48 -2.98 -30.99
C LEU A 630 -18.22 -4.43 -30.55
N GLU A 631 -18.09 -4.67 -29.24
CA GLU A 631 -18.00 -5.99 -28.64
C GLU A 631 -19.29 -6.80 -28.92
N ARG A 632 -20.47 -6.23 -28.60
CA ARG A 632 -21.76 -6.85 -28.92
C ARG A 632 -21.94 -7.07 -30.42
N GLU A 633 -21.64 -6.08 -31.26
CA GLU A 633 -21.71 -6.23 -32.72
C GLU A 633 -20.79 -7.33 -33.27
N THR A 634 -19.72 -7.69 -32.55
CA THR A 634 -18.81 -8.78 -32.93
C THR A 634 -19.39 -10.14 -32.52
N LEU A 635 -19.94 -10.21 -31.30
CA LEU A 635 -20.59 -11.41 -30.75
C LEU A 635 -21.90 -11.76 -31.46
N GLU A 636 -22.70 -10.77 -31.86
CA GLU A 636 -23.89 -10.95 -32.71
C GLU A 636 -23.52 -11.54 -34.08
N LYS A 637 -22.46 -11.04 -34.72
CA LYS A 637 -21.98 -11.55 -36.02
C LYS A 637 -21.40 -12.96 -35.90
N LEU A 638 -20.71 -13.27 -34.80
CA LEU A 638 -20.26 -14.62 -34.49
C LEU A 638 -21.46 -15.56 -34.35
N LYS A 639 -22.43 -15.23 -33.48
CA LYS A 639 -23.63 -16.04 -33.26
C LYS A 639 -24.40 -16.28 -34.56
N ALA A 640 -24.53 -15.27 -35.42
CA ALA A 640 -25.17 -15.37 -36.73
C ALA A 640 -24.38 -16.18 -37.79
N SER A 641 -23.12 -16.53 -37.51
CA SER A 641 -22.28 -17.40 -38.36
C SER A 641 -22.23 -18.86 -37.88
N MET A 642 -22.72 -19.14 -36.67
CA MET A 642 -22.77 -20.47 -36.06
C MET A 642 -24.02 -21.24 -36.49
N THR A 643 -23.92 -22.56 -36.55
CA THR A 643 -25.06 -23.48 -36.74
C THR A 643 -25.77 -23.78 -35.41
N GLU A 644 -26.94 -24.43 -35.49
CA GLU A 644 -27.67 -24.88 -34.29
C GLU A 644 -26.85 -25.86 -33.43
N GLU A 645 -25.99 -26.69 -34.05
CA GLU A 645 -25.12 -27.61 -33.29
C GLU A 645 -23.94 -26.87 -32.65
N ASP A 646 -23.32 -25.90 -33.33
CA ASP A 646 -22.24 -25.09 -32.73
C ASP A 646 -22.74 -24.31 -31.50
N LEU A 647 -23.98 -23.79 -31.56
CA LEU A 647 -24.63 -23.12 -30.43
C LEU A 647 -24.98 -24.10 -29.30
N ALA A 648 -25.41 -25.33 -29.64
CA ALA A 648 -25.63 -26.38 -28.66
C ALA A 648 -24.30 -26.83 -28.01
N GLU A 649 -23.21 -26.92 -28.77
CA GLU A 649 -21.88 -27.26 -28.26
C GLU A 649 -21.34 -26.18 -27.33
N LEU A 650 -21.43 -24.91 -27.71
CA LEU A 650 -21.05 -23.79 -26.85
C LEU A 650 -21.88 -23.74 -25.55
N THR A 651 -23.17 -24.10 -25.63
CA THR A 651 -24.03 -24.22 -24.44
C THR A 651 -23.60 -25.38 -23.54
N ARG A 652 -23.23 -26.54 -24.11
CA ARG A 652 -22.70 -27.69 -23.36
C ARG A 652 -21.36 -27.35 -22.69
N ALA A 653 -20.43 -26.72 -23.39
CA ALA A 653 -19.15 -26.28 -22.84
C ALA A 653 -19.32 -25.24 -21.72
N THR A 654 -20.25 -24.29 -21.87
CA THR A 654 -20.63 -23.35 -20.80
C THR A 654 -21.11 -24.07 -19.54
N GLN A 655 -21.95 -25.11 -19.70
CA GLN A 655 -22.48 -25.89 -18.57
C GLN A 655 -21.41 -26.79 -17.93
N GLU A 656 -20.51 -27.38 -18.73
CA GLU A 656 -19.37 -28.17 -18.23
C GLU A 656 -18.39 -27.31 -17.42
N LEU A 657 -18.02 -26.13 -17.92
CA LEU A 657 -17.12 -25.21 -17.22
C LEU A 657 -17.73 -24.74 -15.88
N LYS A 658 -19.01 -24.34 -15.88
CA LYS A 658 -19.73 -23.96 -14.65
C LYS A 658 -19.82 -25.11 -13.66
N LEU A 659 -20.15 -26.32 -14.10
CA LEU A 659 -20.19 -27.51 -13.24
C LEU A 659 -18.80 -27.84 -12.66
N LYS A 660 -17.73 -27.73 -13.46
CA LYS A 660 -16.34 -27.93 -13.02
C LYS A 660 -15.93 -26.86 -11.99
N GLN A 661 -16.39 -25.62 -12.15
CA GLN A 661 -16.16 -24.53 -11.19
C GLN A 661 -16.91 -24.74 -9.87
N GLU A 662 -18.20 -25.10 -9.92
CA GLU A 662 -19.05 -25.31 -8.73
C GLU A 662 -18.73 -26.61 -7.97
N THR A 663 -18.17 -27.63 -8.62
CA THR A 663 -17.78 -28.89 -7.97
C THR A 663 -16.51 -28.70 -7.12
N PRO A 664 -16.52 -28.98 -5.80
CA PRO A 664 -15.32 -28.89 -4.97
C PRO A 664 -14.33 -30.02 -5.27
N ASP A 665 -13.02 -29.78 -5.03
CA ASP A 665 -12.00 -30.82 -5.13
C ASP A 665 -12.24 -31.94 -4.10
N PRO A 666 -12.03 -33.22 -4.45
CA PRO A 666 -12.28 -34.32 -3.54
C PRO A 666 -11.23 -34.41 -2.42
N PRO A 667 -11.56 -34.93 -1.22
CA PRO A 667 -10.68 -34.89 -0.05
C PRO A 667 -9.30 -35.54 -0.24
N GLU A 668 -9.18 -36.54 -1.11
CA GLU A 668 -7.92 -37.19 -1.46
C GLU A 668 -6.99 -36.29 -2.31
N VAL A 669 -7.55 -35.38 -3.11
CA VAL A 669 -6.81 -34.39 -3.91
C VAL A 669 -6.44 -33.19 -3.03
N LEU A 670 -7.37 -32.73 -2.18
CA LEU A 670 -7.10 -31.71 -1.15
C LEU A 670 -6.01 -32.12 -0.13
N LYS A 671 -5.61 -33.40 -0.11
CA LYS A 671 -4.55 -33.98 0.72
C LYS A 671 -3.19 -34.11 0.03
N THR A 672 -3.06 -33.80 -1.26
CA THR A 672 -1.74 -33.78 -1.90
C THR A 672 -0.98 -32.49 -1.58
N ILE A 673 -1.68 -31.36 -1.39
CA ILE A 673 -1.04 -30.08 -1.05
C ILE A 673 -0.42 -30.14 0.37
N PRO A 674 0.84 -29.71 0.54
CA PRO A 674 1.47 -29.70 1.86
C PRO A 674 0.82 -28.66 2.77
N CYS A 675 0.62 -29.04 4.03
CA CYS A 675 0.11 -28.16 5.08
C CYS A 675 0.92 -28.41 6.36
N LEU A 676 0.92 -27.45 7.28
CA LEU A 676 1.53 -27.62 8.60
C LEU A 676 0.64 -28.48 9.50
N HIS A 677 1.24 -29.05 10.54
CA HIS A 677 0.54 -29.56 11.71
C HIS A 677 0.59 -28.52 12.83
N LEU A 678 -0.36 -28.59 13.79
CA LEU A 678 -0.39 -27.69 14.94
C LEU A 678 0.86 -27.80 15.85
N ASP A 679 1.65 -28.87 15.72
CA ASP A 679 2.95 -29.04 16.38
C ASP A 679 4.12 -28.33 15.66
N ASP A 680 3.98 -27.96 14.39
CA ASP A 680 4.95 -27.08 13.69
C ASP A 680 4.78 -25.60 14.09
N ILE A 681 3.69 -25.27 14.80
CA ILE A 681 3.38 -23.93 15.26
C ILE A 681 4.01 -23.69 16.66
N PRO A 682 4.75 -22.59 16.89
CA PRO A 682 5.23 -22.23 18.22
C PRO A 682 4.07 -22.11 19.20
N LYS A 683 4.06 -22.91 20.28
CA LYS A 683 2.98 -22.90 21.29
C LYS A 683 3.01 -21.70 22.24
N ARG A 684 3.99 -20.81 22.09
CA ARG A 684 4.10 -19.54 22.81
C ARG A 684 4.21 -18.37 21.83
N THR A 685 3.62 -17.23 22.18
CA THR A 685 3.86 -15.97 21.45
C THR A 685 5.29 -15.51 21.63
N THR A 686 5.94 -15.04 20.56
CA THR A 686 7.19 -14.29 20.67
C THR A 686 6.92 -12.94 21.37
N PRO A 687 7.54 -12.65 22.53
CA PRO A 687 7.40 -11.37 23.19
C PRO A 687 8.26 -10.32 22.46
N THR A 688 7.75 -9.10 22.32
CA THR A 688 8.61 -7.98 21.94
C THR A 688 9.42 -7.55 23.18
N PRO A 689 10.76 -7.44 23.13
CA PRO A 689 11.55 -6.89 24.23
C PRO A 689 11.00 -5.52 24.63
N ILE A 690 10.71 -5.32 25.91
CA ILE A 690 10.17 -4.06 26.44
C ILE A 690 10.69 -3.84 27.87
N GLU A 691 11.45 -2.76 28.07
CA GLU A 691 11.73 -2.21 29.39
C GLU A 691 10.82 -1.00 29.63
N VAL A 692 10.28 -0.89 30.85
CA VAL A 692 9.32 0.15 31.24
C VAL A 692 9.94 0.99 32.33
N GLY A 693 10.56 2.10 31.92
CA GLY A 693 11.23 3.06 32.79
C GLY A 693 10.45 4.37 32.98
N GLU A 694 11.11 5.33 33.63
CA GLU A 694 10.61 6.68 33.84
C GLU A 694 11.76 7.68 33.66
N ILE A 695 11.54 8.71 32.84
CA ILE A 695 12.51 9.82 32.66
C ILE A 695 11.80 11.12 33.03
N ASN A 696 12.38 11.83 34.01
CA ASN A 696 11.93 13.13 34.52
C ASN A 696 10.43 13.20 34.94
N GLY A 697 9.78 12.06 35.23
CA GLY A 697 8.36 11.96 35.58
C GLY A 697 7.42 11.48 34.45
N ALA A 698 7.93 11.30 33.23
CA ALA A 698 7.18 10.70 32.12
C ALA A 698 7.55 9.22 31.95
N LYS A 699 6.57 8.38 31.57
CA LYS A 699 6.82 6.96 31.29
C LYS A 699 7.63 6.80 30.02
N VAL A 700 8.61 5.88 30.03
CA VAL A 700 9.40 5.55 28.85
C VAL A 700 9.35 4.04 28.60
N LEU A 701 9.02 3.66 27.37
CA LEU A 701 9.10 2.30 26.87
C LEU A 701 10.36 2.18 26.00
N GLN A 702 11.20 1.17 26.27
CA GLN A 702 12.45 0.93 25.55
C GLN A 702 12.43 -0.46 24.91
N HIS A 703 12.70 -0.51 23.60
CA HIS A 703 12.70 -1.74 22.80
C HIS A 703 14.10 -1.96 22.20
N ASP A 704 14.92 -2.77 22.89
CA ASP A 704 16.25 -3.18 22.39
C ASP A 704 16.09 -4.12 21.20
N LEU A 705 16.26 -3.58 20.00
CA LEU A 705 16.09 -4.24 18.71
C LEU A 705 17.12 -3.68 17.72
N PHE A 706 17.69 -4.54 16.86
CA PHE A 706 18.61 -4.05 15.82
C PHE A 706 17.89 -3.19 14.78
N THR A 707 18.22 -1.90 14.72
CA THR A 707 17.59 -0.90 13.84
C THR A 707 18.51 -0.30 12.77
N ASN A 708 19.71 -0.85 12.59
CA ASN A 708 20.73 -0.33 11.66
C ASN A 708 21.12 1.16 11.91
N ASP A 709 21.41 1.48 13.17
CA ASP A 709 21.71 2.85 13.65
C ASP A 709 20.61 3.91 13.39
N VAL A 710 19.35 3.46 13.23
CA VAL A 710 18.16 4.32 13.27
C VAL A 710 17.55 4.33 14.67
N LEU A 711 17.25 5.51 15.20
CA LEU A 711 16.36 5.69 16.35
C LEU A 711 14.95 5.95 15.84
N TYR A 712 13.99 5.14 16.29
CA TYR A 712 12.57 5.44 16.20
C TYR A 712 12.09 5.94 17.56
N ALA A 713 11.35 7.05 17.55
CA ALA A 713 10.80 7.65 18.76
C ALA A 713 9.35 8.07 18.55
N GLU A 714 8.47 7.67 19.48
CA GLU A 714 7.11 8.19 19.56
C GLU A 714 6.91 8.94 20.88
N VAL A 715 6.35 10.15 20.80
CA VAL A 715 5.85 10.90 21.96
C VAL A 715 4.33 10.87 21.91
N VAL A 716 3.71 10.40 22.99
CA VAL A 716 2.27 10.12 23.08
C VAL A 716 1.65 11.04 24.11
N PHE A 717 0.73 11.90 23.64
CA PHE A 717 -0.03 12.83 24.46
C PHE A 717 -1.49 12.38 24.57
N ASP A 718 -2.04 12.39 25.79
CA ASP A 718 -3.46 12.11 26.04
C ASP A 718 -4.33 13.26 25.53
N MET A 719 -5.30 12.95 24.64
CA MET A 719 -6.23 13.97 24.10
C MET A 719 -7.53 14.08 24.89
N ARG A 720 -7.76 13.27 25.94
CA ARG A 720 -9.02 13.24 26.73
C ARG A 720 -9.30 14.53 27.52
N SER A 721 -8.40 15.50 27.49
CA SER A 721 -8.62 16.87 27.98
C SER A 721 -9.40 17.75 26.99
N LEU A 722 -9.37 17.45 25.68
CA LEU A 722 -9.95 18.31 24.64
C LEU A 722 -11.48 18.39 24.76
N LYS A 723 -12.04 19.58 24.54
CA LYS A 723 -13.49 19.73 24.35
C LYS A 723 -13.96 18.90 23.15
N GLN A 724 -15.18 18.38 23.25
CA GLN A 724 -15.80 17.57 22.19
C GLN A 724 -15.90 18.34 20.85
N GLU A 725 -16.11 19.65 20.88
CA GLU A 725 -16.20 20.54 19.71
C GLU A 725 -14.88 20.70 18.93
N LEU A 726 -13.74 20.39 19.56
CA LEU A 726 -12.41 20.49 18.95
C LEU A 726 -11.98 19.20 18.22
N LEU A 727 -12.64 18.07 18.48
CA LEU A 727 -12.27 16.77 17.92
C LEU A 727 -12.20 16.76 16.38
N PRO A 728 -13.17 17.30 15.62
CA PRO A 728 -13.07 17.33 14.15
C PRO A 728 -11.90 18.16 13.61
N LEU A 729 -11.35 19.09 14.40
CA LEU A 729 -10.23 19.95 14.00
C LEU A 729 -8.86 19.25 14.21
N VAL A 730 -8.80 18.16 14.98
CA VAL A 730 -7.55 17.45 15.32
C VAL A 730 -6.73 16.98 14.10
N PRO A 731 -7.30 16.41 13.02
CA PRO A 731 -6.51 16.02 11.85
C PRO A 731 -5.82 17.21 11.17
N LEU A 732 -6.52 18.35 11.06
CA LEU A 732 -5.99 19.58 10.47
C LEU A 732 -4.99 20.28 11.39
N PHE A 733 -5.15 20.17 12.71
CA PHE A 733 -4.13 20.56 13.69
C PHE A 733 -2.84 19.76 13.50
N CYS A 734 -2.94 18.42 13.39
CA CYS A 734 -1.79 17.56 13.14
C CYS A 734 -1.08 17.88 11.81
N GLN A 735 -1.82 18.21 10.74
CA GLN A 735 -1.23 18.68 9.49
C GLN A 735 -0.57 20.05 9.65
N SER A 736 -1.25 21.01 10.30
CA SER A 736 -0.76 22.39 10.46
C SER A 736 0.57 22.45 11.23
N LEU A 737 0.76 21.61 12.24
CA LEU A 737 2.03 21.49 12.97
C LEU A 737 3.23 21.14 12.06
N LEU A 738 3.02 20.32 11.02
CA LEU A 738 4.09 19.86 10.11
C LEU A 738 4.25 20.74 8.86
N GLU A 739 3.31 21.64 8.60
CA GLU A 739 3.21 22.37 7.32
C GLU A 739 2.95 23.87 7.45
N MET A 740 2.98 24.45 8.66
CA MET A 740 3.03 25.91 8.87
C MET A 740 4.43 26.36 9.32
N GLY A 741 4.69 27.66 9.23
CA GLY A 741 5.96 28.26 9.68
C GLY A 741 6.02 28.47 11.19
N THR A 742 7.23 28.75 11.68
CA THR A 742 7.45 29.38 13.00
C THR A 742 7.65 30.89 12.83
N LYS A 743 7.86 31.62 13.92
CA LYS A 743 8.25 33.04 13.92
C LYS A 743 9.53 33.33 13.12
N ASP A 744 10.45 32.36 13.09
CA ASP A 744 11.81 32.51 12.57
C ASP A 744 12.04 31.72 11.27
N MET A 745 11.11 30.85 10.86
CA MET A 745 11.23 29.96 9.70
C MET A 745 9.92 29.81 8.95
N SER A 746 9.95 29.95 7.62
CA SER A 746 8.84 29.51 6.76
C SER A 746 8.62 27.99 6.86
N PHE A 747 7.42 27.51 6.47
CA PHE A 747 7.15 26.06 6.46
C PHE A 747 8.12 25.28 5.56
N VAL A 748 8.60 25.91 4.47
CA VAL A 748 9.60 25.31 3.56
C VAL A 748 10.92 25.10 4.28
N GLN A 749 11.42 26.10 5.00
CA GLN A 749 12.66 26.00 5.77
C GLN A 749 12.55 24.98 6.92
N LEU A 750 11.40 24.94 7.61
CA LEU A 750 11.14 23.92 8.63
C LEU A 750 11.11 22.51 8.03
N ASN A 751 10.45 22.32 6.89
CA ASN A 751 10.37 21.04 6.20
C ASN A 751 11.75 20.56 5.67
N GLN A 752 12.51 21.45 5.02
CA GLN A 752 13.91 21.21 4.62
C GLN A 752 14.78 20.86 5.84
N LEU A 753 14.62 21.55 6.97
CA LEU A 753 15.38 21.28 8.20
C LEU A 753 15.04 19.91 8.80
N ILE A 754 13.78 19.48 8.74
CA ILE A 754 13.33 18.12 9.10
C ILE A 754 13.97 17.10 8.16
N GLY A 755 13.80 17.24 6.84
CA GLY A 755 14.32 16.31 5.83
C GLY A 755 15.85 16.21 5.78
N ARG A 756 16.56 17.26 6.22
CA ARG A 756 18.04 17.29 6.33
C ARG A 756 18.59 16.61 7.58
N LYS A 757 17.81 16.54 8.67
CA LYS A 757 18.29 16.11 9.99
C LYS A 757 17.68 14.80 10.49
N THR A 758 16.58 14.37 9.89
CA THR A 758 15.75 13.24 10.33
C THR A 758 15.33 12.40 9.11
N GLY A 759 14.78 11.22 9.35
CA GLY A 759 14.03 10.46 8.36
C GLY A 759 12.55 10.85 8.29
N GLY A 760 12.19 12.03 8.79
CA GLY A 760 10.81 12.52 8.87
C GLY A 760 10.21 12.51 10.27
N ILE A 761 9.20 13.36 10.44
CA ILE A 761 8.34 13.47 11.62
C ILE A 761 6.89 13.42 11.14
N SER A 762 6.04 12.69 11.86
CA SER A 762 4.62 12.52 11.58
C SER A 762 3.80 12.72 12.85
N ILE A 763 2.61 13.30 12.73
CA ILE A 763 1.70 13.58 13.85
C ILE A 763 0.31 13.15 13.42
N TYR A 764 -0.38 12.38 14.26
CA TYR A 764 -1.73 11.88 13.96
C TYR A 764 -2.47 11.47 15.25
N PRO A 765 -3.81 11.53 15.26
CA PRO A 765 -4.62 10.97 16.35
C PRO A 765 -4.64 9.44 16.29
N PHE A 766 -4.80 8.81 17.45
CA PHE A 766 -5.09 7.39 17.63
C PHE A 766 -6.15 7.23 18.71
N THR A 767 -7.25 6.53 18.41
CA THR A 767 -8.30 6.24 19.38
C THR A 767 -8.74 4.78 19.32
N SER A 768 -9.08 4.22 20.48
CA SER A 768 -9.49 2.82 20.67
C SER A 768 -10.36 2.69 21.92
N SER A 769 -11.27 1.72 21.89
CA SER A 769 -11.85 1.18 23.14
C SER A 769 -10.78 0.45 23.96
N VAL A 770 -11.04 0.27 25.26
CA VAL A 770 -10.27 -0.60 26.16
C VAL A 770 -11.19 -1.75 26.60
N ARG A 771 -10.76 -3.00 26.46
CA ARG A 771 -11.61 -4.16 26.75
C ARG A 771 -11.93 -4.21 28.25
N GLY A 772 -13.21 -4.28 28.60
CA GLY A 772 -13.67 -4.38 29.99
C GLY A 772 -13.67 -3.07 30.79
N SER A 773 -13.39 -1.92 30.16
CA SER A 773 -13.61 -0.60 30.77
C SER A 773 -14.51 0.29 29.90
N THR A 774 -15.12 1.30 30.52
CA THR A 774 -15.72 2.45 29.83
C THR A 774 -14.66 3.48 29.40
N ASP A 775 -13.41 3.33 29.85
CA ASP A 775 -12.30 4.21 29.49
C ASP A 775 -11.94 4.11 28.00
N LEU A 776 -11.54 5.25 27.44
CA LEU A 776 -10.99 5.34 26.10
C LEU A 776 -9.47 5.41 26.15
N CYS A 777 -8.84 4.70 25.22
CA CYS A 777 -7.44 4.89 24.84
C CYS A 777 -7.43 5.89 23.69
N SER A 778 -7.20 7.18 23.96
CA SER A 778 -7.27 8.23 22.94
C SER A 778 -6.11 9.21 23.10
N HIS A 779 -5.28 9.30 22.06
CA HIS A 779 -4.00 10.02 22.10
C HIS A 779 -3.72 10.75 20.78
N ILE A 780 -2.86 11.78 20.81
CA ILE A 780 -2.12 12.23 19.63
C ILE A 780 -0.70 11.69 19.74
N ILE A 781 -0.22 11.06 18.66
CA ILE A 781 1.09 10.42 18.59
C ILE A 781 1.98 11.24 17.64
N VAL A 782 3.12 11.67 18.16
CA VAL A 782 4.19 12.33 17.40
C VAL A 782 5.27 11.28 17.16
N ARG A 783 5.30 10.71 15.96
CA ARG A 783 6.25 9.66 15.55
C ARG A 783 7.34 10.24 14.66
N GLY A 784 8.58 10.19 15.12
CA GLY A 784 9.76 10.64 14.37
C GLY A 784 10.85 9.58 14.32
N LYS A 785 11.69 9.64 13.29
CA LYS A 785 12.83 8.73 13.10
C LYS A 785 14.07 9.49 12.63
N ALA A 786 15.25 9.09 13.06
CA ALA A 786 16.52 9.70 12.62
C ALA A 786 17.69 8.73 12.82
N MET A 787 18.82 8.98 12.15
CA MET A 787 20.07 8.29 12.50
C MET A 787 20.41 8.59 13.97
N THR A 788 21.00 7.66 14.69
CA THR A 788 21.25 7.79 16.15
C THR A 788 22.17 8.97 16.50
N GLY A 789 23.14 9.29 15.65
CA GLY A 789 23.95 10.51 15.72
C GLY A 789 23.18 11.84 15.52
N ARG A 790 21.89 11.77 15.13
CA ARG A 790 20.95 12.90 14.96
C ARG A 790 19.81 12.89 16.00
N ALA A 791 19.85 12.04 17.02
CA ALA A 791 18.78 11.98 18.03
C ALA A 791 18.51 13.33 18.71
N GLU A 792 19.55 14.15 18.97
CA GLU A 792 19.37 15.50 19.52
C GLU A 792 18.64 16.44 18.54
N ASP A 793 19.00 16.40 17.26
CA ASP A 793 18.35 17.17 16.20
C ASP A 793 16.86 16.80 16.07
N LEU A 794 16.54 15.49 16.15
CA LEU A 794 15.17 14.99 16.13
C LEU A 794 14.33 15.55 17.29
N PHE A 795 14.80 15.45 18.53
CA PHE A 795 14.04 15.93 19.69
C PHE A 795 13.94 17.47 19.74
N ASN A 796 14.96 18.20 19.27
CA ASN A 796 14.87 19.65 19.09
C ASN A 796 13.81 20.03 18.03
N LEU A 797 13.71 19.26 16.93
CA LEU A 797 12.71 19.49 15.88
C LEU A 797 11.30 19.12 16.32
N VAL A 798 11.12 18.02 17.08
CA VAL A 798 9.84 17.67 17.70
C VAL A 798 9.39 18.79 18.66
N LYS A 799 10.28 19.36 19.48
CA LYS A 799 9.98 20.56 20.28
C LYS A 799 9.52 21.74 19.41
N CYS A 800 10.30 22.07 18.38
CA CYS A 800 10.05 23.21 17.49
C CYS A 800 8.68 23.11 16.81
N VAL A 801 8.39 21.97 16.18
CA VAL A 801 7.10 21.63 15.57
C VAL A 801 5.95 21.81 16.56
N LEU A 802 6.06 21.26 17.77
CA LEU A 802 4.98 21.31 18.76
C LEU A 802 4.77 22.69 19.36
N GLN A 803 5.84 23.45 19.64
CA GLN A 803 5.78 24.67 20.48
C GLN A 803 5.96 26.00 19.73
N GLU A 804 6.58 26.01 18.55
CA GLU A 804 7.08 27.25 17.91
C GLU A 804 6.38 27.58 16.58
N VAL A 805 5.65 26.62 16.00
CA VAL A 805 4.83 26.81 14.79
C VAL A 805 3.63 27.72 15.06
N GLU A 806 3.36 28.69 14.21
CA GLU A 806 2.26 29.64 14.37
C GLU A 806 1.05 29.28 13.50
N PHE A 807 -0.14 29.19 14.11
CA PHE A 807 -1.40 28.90 13.42
C PHE A 807 -1.99 30.14 12.73
N THR A 808 -1.17 30.87 11.97
CA THR A 808 -1.50 32.18 11.39
C THR A 808 -1.75 32.14 9.87
N ASP A 809 -1.32 31.08 9.17
CA ASP A 809 -1.45 30.96 7.71
C ASP A 809 -2.86 30.50 7.28
N GLN A 810 -3.78 31.46 7.16
CA GLN A 810 -5.16 31.27 6.69
C GLN A 810 -5.22 30.63 5.29
N LEU A 811 -4.33 31.03 4.38
CA LEU A 811 -4.37 30.58 2.98
C LEU A 811 -3.97 29.11 2.88
N ARG A 812 -2.90 28.72 3.57
CA ARG A 812 -2.43 27.33 3.59
C ARG A 812 -3.36 26.43 4.41
N PHE A 813 -3.96 26.93 5.49
CA PHE A 813 -5.03 26.20 6.18
C PHE A 813 -6.25 25.96 5.27
N LYS A 814 -6.65 26.96 4.48
CA LYS A 814 -7.75 26.81 3.51
C LYS A 814 -7.44 25.74 2.47
N GLN A 815 -6.18 25.65 2.02
CA GLN A 815 -5.73 24.53 1.21
C GLN A 815 -5.95 23.21 1.97
N PHE A 816 -5.40 23.02 3.17
CA PHE A 816 -5.52 21.77 3.96
C PHE A 816 -6.95 21.25 4.13
N VAL A 817 -7.89 22.14 4.51
CA VAL A 817 -9.33 21.82 4.65
C VAL A 817 -9.86 21.20 3.36
N SER A 818 -9.45 21.77 2.23
CA SER A 818 -9.99 21.44 0.92
C SER A 818 -9.29 20.25 0.28
N GLN A 819 -7.99 20.04 0.55
CA GLN A 819 -7.30 18.77 0.23
C GLN A 819 -7.96 17.61 0.99
N SER A 820 -8.26 17.82 2.28
CA SER A 820 -8.94 16.85 3.13
C SER A 820 -10.35 16.54 2.60
N LYS A 821 -11.08 17.57 2.15
CA LYS A 821 -12.42 17.43 1.55
C LYS A 821 -12.39 16.56 0.29
N ALA A 822 -11.54 16.91 -0.67
CA ALA A 822 -11.37 16.15 -1.92
C ALA A 822 -10.88 14.70 -1.65
N GLY A 823 -9.98 14.52 -0.66
CA GLY A 823 -9.53 13.21 -0.21
C GLY A 823 -10.67 12.35 0.36
N MET A 824 -11.58 12.93 1.14
CA MET A 824 -12.77 12.24 1.65
C MET A 824 -13.81 11.93 0.56
N GLU A 825 -14.04 12.87 -0.37
CA GLU A 825 -14.91 12.67 -1.54
C GLU A 825 -14.40 11.54 -2.46
N SER A 826 -13.08 11.47 -2.67
CA SER A 826 -12.42 10.34 -3.37
C SER A 826 -12.48 9.03 -2.55
N SER A 827 -12.31 9.10 -1.23
CA SER A 827 -12.36 7.93 -0.33
C SER A 827 -13.74 7.27 -0.29
N LEU A 828 -14.83 8.04 -0.44
CA LEU A 828 -16.18 7.50 -0.58
C LEU A 828 -16.31 6.57 -1.80
N SER A 829 -15.68 6.93 -2.92
CA SER A 829 -15.81 6.24 -4.22
C SER A 829 -14.80 5.12 -4.43
N SER A 830 -13.68 5.12 -3.69
CA SER A 830 -12.62 4.10 -3.78
C SER A 830 -12.66 3.10 -2.61
N GLY A 831 -12.91 3.62 -1.40
CA GLY A 831 -12.83 2.91 -0.13
C GLY A 831 -14.12 2.93 0.70
N GLY A 832 -15.29 3.09 0.07
CA GLY A 832 -16.59 3.25 0.75
C GLY A 832 -16.92 2.17 1.82
N HIS A 833 -16.35 0.97 1.71
CA HIS A 833 -16.46 -0.08 2.74
C HIS A 833 -15.88 0.37 4.10
N SER A 834 -14.76 1.09 4.10
CA SER A 834 -14.14 1.65 5.30
C SER A 834 -14.94 2.82 5.87
N ILE A 835 -15.61 3.60 5.01
CA ILE A 835 -16.55 4.64 5.44
C ILE A 835 -17.77 4.01 6.11
N ALA A 836 -18.35 2.94 5.53
CA ALA A 836 -19.44 2.19 6.13
C ALA A 836 -19.06 1.59 7.50
N ALA A 837 -17.87 0.96 7.60
CA ALA A 837 -17.35 0.42 8.87
C ALA A 837 -17.14 1.52 9.94
N SER A 838 -16.57 2.67 9.57
CA SER A 838 -16.42 3.84 10.45
C SER A 838 -17.77 4.35 10.97
N ARG A 839 -18.73 4.53 10.05
CA ARG A 839 -20.11 4.98 10.35
C ARG A 839 -20.87 3.99 11.23
N LEU A 840 -20.62 2.69 11.09
CA LEU A 840 -21.15 1.64 11.98
C LEU A 840 -20.51 1.72 13.37
N GLY A 841 -19.18 1.75 13.46
CA GLY A 841 -18.45 1.82 14.73
C GLY A 841 -18.84 3.02 15.59
N ALA A 842 -19.19 4.13 14.96
CA ALA A 842 -19.69 5.36 15.58
C ALA A 842 -21.09 5.26 16.20
N LYS A 843 -21.92 4.29 15.78
CA LYS A 843 -23.22 4.00 16.40
C LYS A 843 -23.07 3.10 17.63
N PHE A 844 -22.06 2.23 17.66
CA PHE A 844 -21.82 1.28 18.74
C PHE A 844 -20.87 1.77 19.84
N THR A 845 -19.92 2.67 19.56
CA THR A 845 -18.89 3.05 20.55
C THR A 845 -18.52 4.52 20.52
N THR A 846 -18.14 5.05 21.69
CA THR A 846 -17.58 6.41 21.81
C THR A 846 -16.24 6.54 21.06
N ALA A 847 -15.39 5.50 21.08
CA ALA A 847 -14.13 5.50 20.34
C ALA A 847 -14.36 5.54 18.82
N GLY A 848 -15.27 4.72 18.30
CA GLY A 848 -15.69 4.78 16.89
C GLY A 848 -16.34 6.11 16.53
N TRP A 849 -17.09 6.73 17.45
CA TRP A 849 -17.65 8.06 17.24
C TRP A 849 -16.55 9.12 17.10
N ILE A 850 -15.52 9.10 17.95
CA ILE A 850 -14.35 9.99 17.85
C ILE A 850 -13.61 9.78 16.53
N SER A 851 -13.39 8.53 16.09
CA SER A 851 -12.81 8.24 14.76
C SER A 851 -13.63 8.84 13.63
N GLU A 852 -14.96 8.75 13.70
CA GLU A 852 -15.87 9.21 12.65
C GLU A 852 -15.95 10.75 12.58
N GLN A 853 -15.79 11.45 13.71
CA GLN A 853 -15.59 12.91 13.72
C GLN A 853 -14.26 13.36 13.10
N MET A 854 -13.24 12.48 13.03
CA MET A 854 -11.89 12.80 12.54
C MET A 854 -11.54 12.19 11.17
N GLY A 855 -12.45 11.41 10.57
CA GLY A 855 -12.20 10.71 9.30
C GLY A 855 -13.39 9.93 8.74
N GLY A 856 -14.62 10.25 9.18
CA GLY A 856 -15.86 9.65 8.68
C GLY A 856 -16.73 10.65 7.91
N VAL A 857 -18.02 10.34 7.78
CA VAL A 857 -18.98 11.19 7.06
C VAL A 857 -19.16 12.54 7.77
N SER A 858 -19.24 12.55 9.10
CA SER A 858 -19.36 13.80 9.85
C SER A 858 -18.10 14.68 9.73
N TYR A 859 -16.93 14.09 9.45
CA TYR A 859 -15.72 14.85 9.14
C TYR A 859 -15.81 15.53 7.76
N LEU A 860 -16.34 14.86 6.74
CA LEU A 860 -16.62 15.49 5.44
C LEU A 860 -17.64 16.63 5.56
N GLU A 861 -18.73 16.43 6.31
CA GLU A 861 -19.72 17.48 6.59
C GLU A 861 -19.10 18.68 7.32
N PHE A 862 -18.24 18.40 8.32
CA PHE A 862 -17.47 19.43 9.03
C PHE A 862 -16.53 20.20 8.10
N LEU A 863 -15.83 19.53 7.17
CA LEU A 863 -14.94 20.19 6.20
C LEU A 863 -15.71 21.08 5.22
N GLN A 864 -16.89 20.66 4.77
CA GLN A 864 -17.77 21.45 3.89
C GLN A 864 -18.27 22.75 4.54
N ASP A 865 -18.42 22.79 5.86
CA ASP A 865 -18.72 24.03 6.59
C ASP A 865 -17.45 24.80 7.03
N LEU A 866 -16.36 24.11 7.34
CA LEU A 866 -15.09 24.73 7.70
C LEU A 866 -14.49 25.52 6.55
N GLU A 867 -14.61 25.04 5.30
CA GLU A 867 -14.19 25.76 4.08
C GLU A 867 -14.80 27.16 3.98
N LYS A 868 -16.07 27.31 4.43
CA LYS A 868 -16.78 28.59 4.51
C LYS A 868 -16.31 29.41 5.71
N ARG A 869 -16.14 28.76 6.88
CA ARG A 869 -15.68 29.43 8.11
C ARG A 869 -14.26 29.99 8.00
N VAL A 870 -13.34 29.37 7.26
CA VAL A 870 -11.98 29.90 7.08
C VAL A 870 -11.97 31.29 6.41
N ASP A 871 -12.94 31.60 5.53
CA ASP A 871 -13.10 32.94 4.96
C ASP A 871 -13.81 33.95 5.90
N GLN A 872 -14.49 33.48 6.96
CA GLN A 872 -15.43 34.28 7.78
C GLN A 872 -14.94 34.52 9.22
N ASP A 873 -14.21 33.56 9.78
CA ASP A 873 -13.86 33.44 11.20
C ASP A 873 -12.50 32.71 11.32
N TRP A 874 -11.46 33.27 10.69
CA TRP A 874 -10.11 32.72 10.79
C TRP A 874 -9.56 32.80 12.21
N ASP A 875 -9.77 33.93 12.89
CA ASP A 875 -9.26 34.16 14.26
C ASP A 875 -9.84 33.13 15.25
N GLY A 876 -11.12 32.75 15.12
CA GLY A 876 -11.74 31.70 15.93
C GLY A 876 -11.18 30.30 15.64
N ILE A 877 -10.84 29.99 14.38
CA ILE A 877 -10.19 28.72 14.01
C ILE A 877 -8.74 28.67 14.51
N SER A 878 -7.98 29.76 14.32
CA SER A 878 -6.61 29.91 14.83
C SER A 878 -6.55 29.75 16.36
N ALA A 879 -7.45 30.41 17.08
CA ALA A 879 -7.60 30.25 18.52
C ALA A 879 -8.00 28.81 18.93
N SER A 880 -8.81 28.12 18.13
CA SER A 880 -9.18 26.71 18.37
C SER A 880 -7.99 25.76 18.20
N LEU A 881 -7.10 26.02 17.23
CA LEU A 881 -5.85 25.25 17.05
C LEU A 881 -4.89 25.46 18.24
N GLU A 882 -4.77 26.69 18.74
CA GLU A 882 -3.96 26.99 19.93
C GLU A 882 -4.60 26.44 21.23
N GLU A 883 -5.93 26.35 21.32
CA GLU A 883 -6.61 25.65 22.43
C GLU A 883 -6.29 24.14 22.42
N ILE A 884 -6.25 23.50 21.24
CA ILE A 884 -5.81 22.09 21.12
C ILE A 884 -4.36 21.95 21.57
N ARG A 885 -3.43 22.81 21.12
CA ARG A 885 -2.03 22.80 21.56
C ARG A 885 -1.91 22.90 23.08
N THR A 886 -2.53 23.93 23.68
CA THR A 886 -2.40 24.23 25.11
C THR A 886 -3.09 23.21 26.02
N SER A 887 -4.09 22.49 25.51
CA SER A 887 -4.78 21.41 26.22
C SER A 887 -4.08 20.04 26.11
N LEU A 888 -3.21 19.86 25.11
CA LEU A 888 -2.51 18.61 24.79
C LEU A 888 -1.07 18.56 25.32
N LEU A 889 -0.32 19.65 25.18
CA LEU A 889 1.12 19.67 25.46
C LEU A 889 1.40 19.79 26.96
N SER A 890 1.36 18.66 27.66
CA SER A 890 1.91 18.55 29.01
C SER A 890 2.90 17.40 29.16
N LYS A 891 3.83 17.59 30.10
CA LYS A 891 4.74 16.56 30.60
C LYS A 891 3.99 15.51 31.42
N ASP A 892 2.98 15.95 32.17
CA ASP A 892 2.20 15.13 33.10
C ASP A 892 1.25 14.21 32.31
N GLY A 893 1.45 12.89 32.43
CA GLY A 893 0.71 11.89 31.65
C GLY A 893 1.31 11.56 30.27
N CYS A 894 2.40 12.22 29.87
CA CYS A 894 3.14 11.90 28.65
C CYS A 894 3.76 10.49 28.72
N LEU A 895 3.77 9.79 27.58
CA LEU A 895 4.53 8.55 27.38
C LEU A 895 5.48 8.72 26.20
N VAL A 896 6.71 8.23 26.33
CA VAL A 896 7.70 8.16 25.26
C VAL A 896 7.98 6.69 24.93
N ASN A 897 8.09 6.37 23.66
CA ASN A 897 8.47 5.06 23.16
C ASN A 897 9.77 5.19 22.35
N LEU A 898 10.72 4.28 22.56
CA LEU A 898 12.03 4.29 21.91
C LEU A 898 12.34 2.89 21.35
N THR A 899 12.73 2.82 20.07
CA THR A 899 13.21 1.58 19.45
C THR A 899 14.56 1.83 18.78
N ALA A 900 15.59 1.16 19.28
CA ALA A 900 16.97 1.13 18.79
C ALA A 900 17.73 -0.01 19.49
N ASP A 901 18.99 -0.26 19.16
CA ASP A 901 19.85 -1.11 19.98
C ASP A 901 20.15 -0.48 21.35
N GLY A 902 20.40 -1.30 22.38
CA GLY A 902 20.57 -0.86 23.76
C GLY A 902 21.62 0.25 23.99
N LYS A 903 22.69 0.28 23.20
CA LYS A 903 23.72 1.34 23.25
C LYS A 903 23.15 2.68 22.75
N ASN A 904 22.44 2.65 21.63
CA ASN A 904 21.81 3.83 21.05
C ASN A 904 20.57 4.29 21.84
N LEU A 905 19.82 3.36 22.48
CA LEU A 905 18.78 3.68 23.47
C LEU A 905 19.36 4.47 24.65
N THR A 906 20.38 3.91 25.34
CA THR A 906 21.07 4.57 26.47
C THR A 906 21.60 5.96 26.08
N THR A 907 22.13 6.10 24.86
CA THR A 907 22.63 7.37 24.34
C THR A 907 21.53 8.40 24.09
N SER A 908 20.28 7.96 23.90
CA SER A 908 19.13 8.82 23.56
C SER A 908 18.38 9.37 24.79
N GLU A 909 18.48 8.72 25.95
CA GLU A 909 17.79 9.10 27.19
C GLU A 909 18.03 10.56 27.59
N LYS A 910 19.27 11.05 27.48
CA LYS A 910 19.63 12.45 27.76
C LYS A 910 18.91 13.46 26.86
N TYR A 911 18.58 13.08 25.63
CA TYR A 911 17.86 13.93 24.67
C TYR A 911 16.36 13.91 24.95
N VAL A 912 15.81 12.75 25.32
CA VAL A 912 14.43 12.62 25.84
C VAL A 912 14.25 13.44 27.12
N SER A 913 15.18 13.34 28.08
CA SER A 913 15.19 14.13 29.32
C SER A 913 15.17 15.64 29.03
N LYS A 914 16.08 16.12 28.16
CA LYS A 914 16.14 17.51 27.70
C LYS A 914 14.86 17.98 26.99
N PHE A 915 14.20 17.11 26.21
CA PHE A 915 12.92 17.39 25.57
C PHE A 915 11.77 17.49 26.57
N LEU A 916 11.67 16.52 27.50
CA LEU A 916 10.62 16.47 28.52
C LEU A 916 10.66 17.66 29.48
N ASP A 917 11.84 18.19 29.78
CA ASP A 917 11.99 19.43 30.58
C ASP A 917 11.66 20.71 29.80
N CYS A 918 11.47 20.63 28.48
CA CYS A 918 10.89 21.71 27.69
C CYS A 918 9.36 21.67 27.63
N LEU A 919 8.71 20.57 28.06
CA LEU A 919 7.25 20.45 28.06
C LEU A 919 6.62 21.15 29.28
N PRO A 920 5.45 21.80 29.16
CA PRO A 920 4.73 22.36 30.29
C PRO A 920 4.34 21.30 31.32
N SER A 921 4.76 21.47 32.57
CA SER A 921 4.08 20.78 33.68
C SER A 921 2.77 21.49 34.00
N SER A 922 1.68 20.73 34.09
CA SER A 922 0.34 21.26 34.33
C SER A 922 -0.38 20.46 35.41
N SER A 923 -1.28 21.10 36.15
CA SER A 923 -2.23 20.33 36.97
C SER A 923 -3.15 19.57 36.01
N PRO A 924 -3.29 18.23 36.11
CA PRO A 924 -4.05 17.45 35.15
C PRO A 924 -5.42 18.06 34.88
N ALA A 925 -5.65 18.45 33.62
CA ALA A 925 -6.95 18.96 33.20
C ALA A 925 -8.02 17.90 33.48
N ALA A 926 -9.18 18.33 33.98
CA ALA A 926 -10.30 17.42 34.17
C ALA A 926 -10.66 16.78 32.82
N THR A 927 -10.70 15.45 32.76
CA THR A 927 -11.01 14.73 31.53
C THR A 927 -12.40 15.13 31.03
N ALA A 928 -12.48 15.49 29.74
CA ALA A 928 -13.72 15.84 29.09
C ALA A 928 -14.63 14.61 29.01
N SER A 929 -15.91 14.78 29.33
CA SER A 929 -16.89 13.69 29.34
C SER A 929 -17.40 13.38 27.93
N TRP A 930 -16.53 12.81 27.09
CA TRP A 930 -16.93 12.29 25.78
C TRP A 930 -17.84 11.07 25.98
N SER A 931 -19.13 11.26 25.72
CA SER A 931 -20.17 10.25 25.94
C SER A 931 -21.17 10.18 24.77
N ALA A 932 -20.71 10.56 23.58
CA ALA A 932 -21.49 10.58 22.35
C ALA A 932 -21.37 9.27 21.55
N ARG A 933 -22.46 8.94 20.84
CA ARG A 933 -22.55 7.94 19.75
C ARG A 933 -23.48 8.53 18.69
N LEU A 934 -23.37 8.09 17.44
CA LEU A 934 -24.40 8.37 16.43
C LEU A 934 -25.70 7.61 16.74
N PRO A 935 -26.88 8.12 16.34
CA PRO A 935 -28.14 7.41 16.55
C PRO A 935 -28.15 6.00 15.93
N PRO A 936 -28.68 4.97 16.62
CA PRO A 936 -28.89 3.66 16.02
C PRO A 936 -29.97 3.75 14.94
N GLY A 937 -29.75 3.04 13.83
CA GLY A 937 -30.62 3.09 12.65
C GLY A 937 -29.81 2.97 11.37
N ASN A 938 -30.39 2.34 10.35
CA ASN A 938 -29.73 2.03 9.10
C ASN A 938 -29.55 3.28 8.25
N GLU A 939 -28.37 3.47 7.63
CA GLU A 939 -28.09 4.61 6.74
C GLU A 939 -27.66 4.14 5.34
N ALA A 940 -28.11 4.82 4.30
CA ALA A 940 -27.61 4.66 2.93
C ALA A 940 -27.02 5.97 2.43
N ILE A 941 -25.70 6.00 2.27
CA ILE A 941 -24.91 7.14 1.82
C ILE A 941 -24.89 7.13 0.29
N VAL A 942 -25.48 8.15 -0.33
CA VAL A 942 -25.62 8.26 -1.79
C VAL A 942 -24.32 8.72 -2.42
N ILE A 943 -23.80 7.96 -3.40
CA ILE A 943 -22.65 8.35 -4.25
C ILE A 943 -22.92 8.06 -5.74
N PRO A 944 -22.27 8.76 -6.69
CA PRO A 944 -22.31 8.41 -8.10
C PRO A 944 -21.37 7.24 -8.41
N SER A 945 -21.87 6.00 -8.26
CA SER A 945 -21.10 4.77 -8.49
C SER A 945 -21.94 3.69 -9.19
N GLN A 946 -21.26 2.78 -9.92
CA GLN A 946 -21.85 1.56 -10.46
C GLN A 946 -21.81 0.38 -9.46
N VAL A 947 -20.96 0.47 -8.43
CA VAL A 947 -20.80 -0.54 -7.39
C VAL A 947 -21.06 0.03 -5.99
N ASN A 948 -21.50 -0.82 -5.09
CA ASN A 948 -21.86 -0.49 -3.72
C ASN A 948 -20.77 -0.97 -2.74
N TYR A 949 -20.93 -0.54 -1.50
CA TYR A 949 -20.20 -1.02 -0.33
C TYR A 949 -21.23 -1.26 0.77
N VAL A 950 -21.53 -2.53 1.03
CA VAL A 950 -22.55 -2.92 2.01
C VAL A 950 -21.85 -3.23 3.33
N GLY A 951 -22.42 -2.80 4.45
CA GLY A 951 -21.93 -3.16 5.78
C GLY A 951 -23.07 -3.44 6.76
N LYS A 952 -22.87 -4.42 7.66
CA LYS A 952 -23.77 -4.68 8.80
C LYS A 952 -22.95 -5.02 10.04
N ALA A 953 -23.32 -4.50 11.21
CA ALA A 953 -22.57 -4.74 12.44
C ALA A 953 -23.44 -4.76 13.70
N ALA A 954 -22.97 -5.43 14.76
CA ALA A 954 -23.56 -5.39 16.11
C ALA A 954 -22.48 -5.57 17.19
N ASN A 955 -22.75 -5.13 18.43
CA ASN A 955 -21.90 -5.40 19.58
C ASN A 955 -22.24 -6.76 20.21
N LEU A 956 -21.34 -7.73 20.08
CA LEU A 956 -21.53 -9.09 20.60
C LEU A 956 -21.36 -9.15 22.13
N TYR A 957 -20.56 -8.27 22.74
CA TYR A 957 -20.48 -8.18 24.21
C TYR A 957 -21.82 -7.70 24.81
N GLU A 958 -22.54 -6.79 24.13
CA GLU A 958 -23.91 -6.39 24.49
C GLU A 958 -24.95 -7.51 24.21
N ALA A 959 -24.59 -8.53 23.41
CA ALA A 959 -25.36 -9.77 23.26
C ALA A 959 -24.99 -10.86 24.29
N GLY A 960 -24.02 -10.60 25.18
CA GLY A 960 -23.57 -11.52 26.23
C GLY A 960 -22.31 -12.32 25.92
N TYR A 961 -21.72 -12.17 24.72
CA TYR A 961 -20.50 -12.87 24.33
C TYR A 961 -19.35 -12.59 25.30
N GLN A 962 -18.60 -13.64 25.66
CA GLN A 962 -17.34 -13.51 26.38
C GLN A 962 -16.20 -13.82 25.42
N LEU A 963 -15.15 -13.00 25.44
CA LEU A 963 -14.04 -13.15 24.49
C LEU A 963 -13.37 -14.52 24.64
N HIS A 964 -13.37 -15.28 23.54
CA HIS A 964 -12.58 -16.49 23.34
C HIS A 964 -11.83 -16.39 21.98
N GLY A 965 -10.58 -16.86 21.93
CA GLY A 965 -9.68 -16.74 20.78
C GLY A 965 -10.20 -17.42 19.50
N SER A 966 -11.09 -18.40 19.63
CA SER A 966 -11.76 -19.01 18.48
C SER A 966 -12.52 -18.01 17.60
N VAL A 967 -12.93 -16.83 18.10
CA VAL A 967 -13.59 -15.82 17.25
C VAL A 967 -12.72 -15.37 16.08
N TYR A 968 -11.38 -15.35 16.25
CA TYR A 968 -10.47 -14.99 15.17
C TYR A 968 -10.49 -16.08 14.09
N VAL A 969 -10.39 -17.35 14.48
CA VAL A 969 -10.48 -18.52 13.59
C VAL A 969 -11.81 -18.58 12.84
N ILE A 970 -12.92 -18.34 13.56
CA ILE A 970 -14.27 -18.39 13.00
C ILE A 970 -14.49 -17.22 12.03
N SER A 971 -14.01 -16.01 12.34
CA SER A 971 -14.10 -14.85 11.42
C SER A 971 -13.22 -15.02 10.18
N ASN A 972 -12.03 -15.60 10.33
CA ASN A 972 -11.15 -15.96 9.20
C ASN A 972 -11.87 -16.94 8.27
N HIS A 973 -12.41 -18.02 8.83
CA HIS A 973 -13.15 -19.05 8.11
C HIS A 973 -14.39 -18.50 7.39
N ILE A 974 -15.24 -17.71 8.07
CA ILE A 974 -16.42 -17.05 7.46
C ILE A 974 -16.02 -16.19 6.26
N SER A 975 -14.90 -15.48 6.36
CA SER A 975 -14.42 -14.59 5.29
C SER A 975 -13.89 -15.38 4.08
N ASN A 976 -13.13 -16.45 4.32
CA ASN A 976 -12.46 -17.23 3.28
C ASN A 976 -13.28 -18.43 2.74
N THR A 977 -14.50 -18.63 3.24
CA THR A 977 -15.47 -19.61 2.72
C THR A 977 -16.80 -18.89 2.43
N TRP A 978 -17.71 -18.82 3.40
CA TRP A 978 -19.08 -18.30 3.24
C TRP A 978 -19.18 -16.97 2.48
N LEU A 979 -18.39 -15.96 2.86
CA LEU A 979 -18.43 -14.64 2.20
C LEU A 979 -17.66 -14.62 0.88
N TRP A 980 -16.58 -15.36 0.74
CA TRP A 980 -15.88 -15.55 -0.53
C TRP A 980 -16.82 -16.17 -1.57
N ASP A 981 -17.47 -17.28 -1.22
CA ASP A 981 -18.35 -18.01 -2.12
C ASP A 981 -19.61 -17.20 -2.45
N ARG A 982 -20.31 -16.67 -1.43
CA ARG A 982 -21.63 -16.03 -1.62
C ARG A 982 -21.56 -14.58 -2.07
N VAL A 983 -20.57 -13.80 -1.62
CA VAL A 983 -20.47 -12.36 -1.94
C VAL A 983 -19.55 -12.12 -3.14
N ARG A 984 -18.40 -12.81 -3.22
CA ARG A 984 -17.46 -12.67 -4.34
C ARG A 984 -17.78 -13.58 -5.51
N LEU A 985 -17.71 -14.91 -5.36
CA LEU A 985 -17.85 -15.85 -6.48
C LEU A 985 -19.26 -15.84 -7.11
N MET A 986 -20.30 -16.08 -6.30
CA MET A 986 -21.69 -16.06 -6.78
C MET A 986 -22.28 -14.64 -6.85
N GLY A 987 -21.86 -13.74 -5.95
CA GLY A 987 -22.39 -12.38 -5.87
C GLY A 987 -21.79 -11.39 -6.86
N GLY A 988 -20.59 -11.67 -7.39
CA GLY A 988 -19.89 -10.78 -8.32
C GLY A 988 -19.24 -9.54 -7.68
N ALA A 989 -19.19 -9.46 -6.34
CA ALA A 989 -18.42 -8.41 -5.67
C ALA A 989 -16.91 -8.68 -5.75
N TYR A 990 -16.06 -7.65 -5.66
CA TYR A 990 -14.62 -7.90 -5.57
C TYR A 990 -14.24 -8.61 -4.27
N GLY A 991 -14.97 -8.39 -3.17
CA GLY A 991 -14.77 -9.14 -1.93
C GLY A 991 -15.88 -8.95 -0.89
N GLY A 992 -16.02 -9.94 -0.02
CA GLY A 992 -16.81 -9.88 1.21
C GLY A 992 -15.97 -10.39 2.37
N MET A 993 -16.09 -9.76 3.55
CA MET A 993 -15.25 -10.08 4.71
C MET A 993 -15.99 -9.84 6.03
N SER A 994 -15.55 -10.53 7.08
CA SER A 994 -16.01 -10.33 8.45
C SER A 994 -14.85 -9.97 9.38
N GLN A 995 -15.08 -9.08 10.34
CA GLN A 995 -14.06 -8.69 11.31
C GLN A 995 -14.67 -8.48 12.70
N PHE A 996 -14.04 -9.06 13.71
CA PHE A 996 -14.36 -8.83 15.11
C PHE A 996 -13.33 -7.90 15.77
N ASN A 997 -13.80 -6.85 16.45
CA ASN A 997 -12.95 -5.95 17.22
C ASN A 997 -12.94 -6.34 18.72
N PRO A 998 -11.88 -6.98 19.24
CA PRO A 998 -11.86 -7.53 20.60
C PRO A 998 -11.83 -6.47 21.72
N TYR A 999 -11.53 -5.21 21.40
CA TYR A 999 -11.51 -4.12 22.38
C TYR A 999 -12.89 -3.51 22.61
N SER A 1000 -13.79 -3.62 21.63
CA SER A 1000 -15.15 -3.04 21.67
C SER A 1000 -16.27 -4.07 21.71
N GLY A 1001 -16.03 -5.28 21.21
CA GLY A 1001 -17.05 -6.32 21.03
C GLY A 1001 -17.83 -6.19 19.73
N VAL A 1002 -17.58 -5.17 18.91
CA VAL A 1002 -18.30 -4.97 17.65
C VAL A 1002 -17.78 -5.95 16.59
N TYR A 1003 -18.72 -6.70 16.01
CA TYR A 1003 -18.53 -7.57 14.87
C TYR A 1003 -19.10 -6.89 13.63
N TYR A 1004 -18.35 -6.90 12.54
CA TYR A 1004 -18.67 -6.25 11.28
C TYR A 1004 -18.67 -7.27 10.15
N PHE A 1005 -19.64 -7.17 9.25
CA PHE A 1005 -19.56 -7.67 7.87
C PHE A 1005 -19.42 -6.46 6.94
N VAL A 1006 -18.56 -6.53 5.92
CA VAL A 1006 -18.50 -5.54 4.83
C VAL A 1006 -18.22 -6.18 3.46
N SER A 1007 -18.72 -5.56 2.40
CA SER A 1007 -18.39 -5.89 0.99
C SER A 1007 -17.66 -4.74 0.29
N TRP A 1008 -16.81 -5.09 -0.68
CA TRP A 1008 -16.02 -4.15 -1.46
C TRP A 1008 -16.31 -4.31 -2.96
N ARG A 1009 -16.69 -3.20 -3.61
CA ARG A 1009 -17.10 -3.13 -5.03
C ARG A 1009 -18.16 -4.18 -5.36
N ASP A 1010 -19.28 -4.10 -4.65
CA ASP A 1010 -20.38 -5.07 -4.69
C ASP A 1010 -21.49 -4.60 -5.64
N PRO A 1011 -21.88 -5.37 -6.68
CA PRO A 1011 -23.01 -4.98 -7.53
C PRO A 1011 -24.36 -5.07 -6.79
N ASN A 1012 -24.44 -5.83 -5.69
CA ASN A 1012 -25.67 -6.04 -4.92
C ASN A 1012 -25.82 -5.01 -3.77
N LEU A 1013 -26.98 -5.06 -3.11
CA LEU A 1013 -27.24 -4.29 -1.89
C LEU A 1013 -28.00 -5.10 -0.83
N LEU A 1014 -29.23 -5.54 -1.12
CA LEU A 1014 -30.02 -6.33 -0.16
C LEU A 1014 -29.57 -7.80 -0.09
N ASN A 1015 -29.26 -8.42 -1.23
CA ASN A 1015 -28.78 -9.81 -1.28
C ASN A 1015 -27.57 -10.03 -0.36
N THR A 1016 -26.64 -9.06 -0.31
CA THR A 1016 -25.45 -9.12 0.56
C THR A 1016 -25.81 -9.06 2.05
N LEU A 1017 -26.82 -8.26 2.43
CA LEU A 1017 -27.33 -8.25 3.81
C LEU A 1017 -27.97 -9.58 4.18
N ASP A 1018 -28.64 -10.25 3.25
CA ASP A 1018 -29.25 -11.55 3.48
C ASP A 1018 -28.20 -12.67 3.62
N VAL A 1019 -27.10 -12.59 2.86
CA VAL A 1019 -25.92 -13.45 3.04
C VAL A 1019 -25.28 -13.26 4.42
N TYR A 1020 -25.17 -12.02 4.91
CA TYR A 1020 -24.71 -11.76 6.28
C TYR A 1020 -25.66 -12.37 7.33
N ASP A 1021 -26.96 -12.19 7.13
CA ASP A 1021 -28.01 -12.66 8.04
C ASP A 1021 -28.16 -14.20 8.03
N ALA A 1022 -27.74 -14.88 6.97
CA ALA A 1022 -27.65 -16.34 6.90
C ALA A 1022 -26.37 -16.93 7.53
N THR A 1023 -25.39 -16.11 7.98
CA THR A 1023 -24.12 -16.62 8.53
C THR A 1023 -24.31 -17.47 9.79
N GLY A 1024 -25.29 -17.14 10.64
CA GLY A 1024 -25.63 -17.95 11.82
C GLY A 1024 -26.20 -19.32 11.45
N ASP A 1025 -26.95 -19.41 10.34
CA ASP A 1025 -27.48 -20.66 9.82
C ASP A 1025 -26.36 -21.53 9.23
N PHE A 1026 -25.49 -20.94 8.40
CA PHE A 1026 -24.27 -21.57 7.89
C PHE A 1026 -23.42 -22.19 9.02
N LEU A 1027 -23.12 -21.44 10.09
CA LEU A 1027 -22.30 -21.95 11.21
C LEU A 1027 -22.96 -23.08 12.02
N ARG A 1028 -24.30 -23.16 12.06
CA ARG A 1028 -25.04 -24.24 12.73
C ARG A 1028 -25.03 -25.52 11.89
N GLU A 1029 -25.19 -25.39 10.58
CA GLU A 1029 -25.20 -26.50 9.61
C GLU A 1029 -23.80 -26.98 9.23
N LEU A 1030 -22.76 -26.19 9.50
CA LEU A 1030 -21.37 -26.49 9.17
C LEU A 1030 -20.90 -27.85 9.70
N GLU A 1031 -20.39 -28.67 8.78
CA GLU A 1031 -19.55 -29.84 9.05
C GLU A 1031 -18.09 -29.47 8.74
N LEU A 1032 -17.21 -29.62 9.74
CA LEU A 1032 -15.77 -29.41 9.61
C LEU A 1032 -15.04 -30.71 9.88
N ASP A 1033 -14.16 -31.10 8.96
CA ASP A 1033 -13.12 -32.07 9.27
C ASP A 1033 -11.93 -31.42 10.02
N ASN A 1034 -11.05 -32.27 10.55
CA ASN A 1034 -9.88 -31.80 11.31
C ASN A 1034 -8.88 -31.03 10.42
N ASP A 1035 -8.83 -31.32 9.13
CA ASP A 1035 -7.85 -30.76 8.20
C ASP A 1035 -8.23 -29.30 7.85
N THR A 1036 -9.51 -29.05 7.57
CA THR A 1036 -10.10 -27.72 7.33
C THR A 1036 -10.06 -26.85 8.58
N LEU A 1037 -10.33 -27.44 9.76
CA LEU A 1037 -10.18 -26.76 11.04
C LEU A 1037 -8.70 -26.40 11.31
N THR A 1038 -7.76 -27.31 11.02
CA THR A 1038 -6.32 -27.08 11.17
C THR A 1038 -5.82 -25.97 10.25
N LYS A 1039 -6.20 -25.96 8.97
CA LYS A 1039 -5.94 -24.85 8.02
C LYS A 1039 -6.44 -23.51 8.58
N SER A 1040 -7.71 -23.47 9.01
CA SER A 1040 -8.33 -22.27 9.58
C SER A 1040 -7.58 -21.75 10.83
N ILE A 1041 -7.04 -22.63 11.68
CA ILE A 1041 -6.20 -22.26 12.82
C ILE A 1041 -4.82 -21.74 12.35
N ILE A 1042 -4.18 -22.40 11.38
CA ILE A 1042 -2.86 -22.02 10.84
C ILE A 1042 -2.90 -20.60 10.26
N GLY A 1043 -3.82 -20.31 9.34
CA GLY A 1043 -3.93 -18.97 8.74
C GLY A 1043 -4.09 -17.89 9.81
N THR A 1044 -4.99 -18.12 10.78
CA THR A 1044 -5.24 -17.23 11.92
C THR A 1044 -3.99 -17.00 12.79
N ILE A 1045 -3.09 -17.98 12.90
CA ILE A 1045 -1.80 -17.79 13.57
C ILE A 1045 -0.84 -16.98 12.69
N GLY A 1046 -0.80 -17.19 11.37
CA GLY A 1046 -0.03 -16.37 10.42
C GLY A 1046 -0.40 -14.89 10.52
N ASP A 1047 -1.68 -14.59 10.71
CA ASP A 1047 -2.18 -13.23 10.91
C ASP A 1047 -1.71 -12.62 12.24
N VAL A 1048 -1.74 -13.41 13.32
CA VAL A 1048 -1.36 -13.00 14.69
C VAL A 1048 0.15 -12.87 14.88
N ASP A 1049 0.94 -13.70 14.20
CA ASP A 1049 2.41 -13.71 14.21
C ASP A 1049 3.02 -13.00 12.99
N SER A 1050 2.20 -12.30 12.20
CA SER A 1050 2.59 -11.59 10.98
C SER A 1050 3.85 -10.75 11.16
N TYR A 1051 4.84 -11.01 10.29
CA TYR A 1051 6.19 -10.47 10.43
C TYR A 1051 6.21 -8.93 10.49
N GLN A 1052 7.03 -8.42 11.40
CA GLN A 1052 7.14 -7.00 11.70
C GLN A 1052 8.61 -6.59 11.75
N LEU A 1053 8.93 -5.51 11.04
CA LEU A 1053 10.22 -4.82 11.16
C LEU A 1053 10.39 -4.22 12.57
N PRO A 1054 11.62 -3.88 13.00
CA PRO A 1054 11.90 -3.42 14.36
C PRO A 1054 11.00 -2.28 14.85
N ASP A 1055 10.77 -1.26 14.02
CA ASP A 1055 9.93 -0.12 14.37
C ASP A 1055 8.46 -0.54 14.57
N ALA A 1056 7.94 -1.45 13.72
CA ALA A 1056 6.61 -2.01 13.84
C ALA A 1056 6.47 -2.92 15.08
N LYS A 1057 7.51 -3.71 15.42
CA LYS A 1057 7.57 -4.53 16.64
C LYS A 1057 7.44 -3.65 17.89
N GLY A 1058 8.26 -2.61 18.01
CA GLY A 1058 8.19 -1.63 19.11
C GLY A 1058 6.86 -0.86 19.14
N TYR A 1059 6.45 -0.31 17.99
CA TYR A 1059 5.21 0.46 17.87
C TYR A 1059 3.96 -0.34 18.26
N ASN A 1060 3.84 -1.59 17.79
CA ASN A 1060 2.73 -2.45 18.19
C ASN A 1060 2.79 -2.81 19.68
N SER A 1061 3.98 -2.96 20.26
CA SER A 1061 4.14 -3.17 21.71
C SER A 1061 3.64 -1.97 22.52
N MET A 1062 3.98 -0.74 22.12
CA MET A 1062 3.41 0.49 22.66
C MET A 1062 1.88 0.51 22.56
N LEU A 1063 1.31 0.16 21.41
CA LEU A 1063 -0.15 0.08 21.27
C LEU A 1063 -0.80 -1.01 22.14
N ARG A 1064 -0.10 -2.10 22.45
CA ARG A 1064 -0.59 -3.11 23.42
C ARG A 1064 -0.58 -2.54 24.84
N TYR A 1065 0.52 -1.89 25.24
CA TYR A 1065 0.66 -1.20 26.52
C TYR A 1065 -0.43 -0.14 26.74
N LEU A 1066 -0.65 0.75 25.77
CA LEU A 1066 -1.67 1.82 25.83
C LEU A 1066 -3.13 1.29 25.91
N ARG A 1067 -3.37 0.02 25.55
CA ARG A 1067 -4.68 -0.65 25.64
C ARG A 1067 -4.78 -1.65 26.79
N GLY A 1068 -3.74 -1.79 27.61
CA GLY A 1068 -3.68 -2.75 28.72
C GLY A 1068 -3.62 -4.23 28.31
N PHE A 1069 -3.32 -4.53 27.04
CA PHE A 1069 -3.31 -5.90 26.53
C PHE A 1069 -1.97 -6.58 26.85
N THR A 1070 -1.95 -7.42 27.89
CA THR A 1070 -0.71 -8.00 28.43
C THR A 1070 -0.23 -9.23 27.65
N GLU A 1071 1.02 -9.64 27.86
CA GLU A 1071 1.59 -10.82 27.22
C GLU A 1071 0.95 -12.13 27.74
N GLU A 1072 0.46 -12.16 28.99
CA GLU A 1072 -0.38 -13.26 29.51
C GLU A 1072 -1.71 -13.35 28.76
N GLU A 1073 -2.36 -12.22 28.47
CA GLU A 1073 -3.58 -12.21 27.67
C GLU A 1073 -3.32 -12.62 26.22
N ARG A 1074 -2.20 -12.19 25.62
CA ARG A 1074 -1.76 -12.66 24.28
C ARG A 1074 -1.59 -14.18 24.27
N GLN A 1075 -0.88 -14.73 25.26
CA GLN A 1075 -0.62 -16.15 25.37
C GLN A 1075 -1.92 -16.93 25.56
N GLN A 1076 -2.84 -16.47 26.42
CA GLN A 1076 -4.16 -17.06 26.56
C GLN A 1076 -4.92 -17.05 25.23
N ARG A 1077 -4.97 -15.91 24.51
CA ARG A 1077 -5.65 -15.85 23.21
C ARG A 1077 -5.04 -16.81 22.20
N ARG A 1078 -3.72 -17.02 22.22
CA ARG A 1078 -3.03 -18.00 21.36
C ARG A 1078 -3.44 -19.44 21.70
N GLU A 1079 -3.47 -19.79 22.98
CA GLU A 1079 -3.89 -21.13 23.43
C GLU A 1079 -5.35 -21.41 23.06
N GLU A 1080 -6.24 -20.42 23.18
CA GLU A 1080 -7.63 -20.49 22.74
C GLU A 1080 -7.82 -20.55 21.21
N ILE A 1081 -6.93 -19.93 20.41
CA ILE A 1081 -6.89 -20.09 18.94
C ILE A 1081 -6.49 -21.54 18.62
N LEU A 1082 -5.36 -22.01 19.16
CA LEU A 1082 -4.78 -23.34 18.89
C LEU A 1082 -5.65 -24.51 19.38
N THR A 1083 -6.64 -24.25 20.24
CA THR A 1083 -7.60 -25.25 20.76
C THR A 1083 -9.03 -25.04 20.23
N THR A 1084 -9.22 -24.23 19.20
CA THR A 1084 -10.52 -24.03 18.54
C THR A 1084 -11.09 -25.36 18.03
N SER A 1085 -12.39 -25.55 18.17
CA SER A 1085 -13.11 -26.76 17.77
C SER A 1085 -14.44 -26.43 17.07
N LEU A 1086 -15.01 -27.39 16.34
CA LEU A 1086 -16.35 -27.29 15.74
C LEU A 1086 -17.44 -26.90 16.76
N LYS A 1087 -17.28 -27.26 18.04
CA LYS A 1087 -18.18 -26.80 19.12
C LYS A 1087 -18.21 -25.27 19.21
N ASN A 1088 -17.06 -24.61 19.08
CA ASN A 1088 -16.95 -23.16 19.18
C ASN A 1088 -17.57 -22.44 17.96
N PHE A 1089 -17.52 -23.04 16.76
CA PHE A 1089 -18.24 -22.52 15.59
C PHE A 1089 -19.75 -22.49 15.84
N ARG A 1090 -20.30 -23.58 16.38
CA ARG A 1090 -21.73 -23.70 16.71
C ARG A 1090 -22.14 -22.80 17.88
N GLU A 1091 -21.33 -22.68 18.93
CA GLU A 1091 -21.56 -21.73 20.04
C GLU A 1091 -21.47 -20.26 19.58
N PHE A 1092 -20.66 -19.95 18.57
CA PHE A 1092 -20.57 -18.60 18.01
C PHE A 1092 -21.74 -18.26 17.07
N ALA A 1093 -22.39 -19.26 16.49
CA ALA A 1093 -23.53 -19.07 15.59
C ALA A 1093 -24.71 -18.37 16.29
N ASP A 1094 -25.09 -18.86 17.47
CA ASP A 1094 -26.15 -18.28 18.33
C ASP A 1094 -25.82 -16.83 18.76
N VAL A 1095 -24.53 -16.48 18.77
CA VAL A 1095 -24.03 -15.14 19.11
C VAL A 1095 -24.02 -14.22 17.88
N VAL A 1096 -23.59 -14.69 16.71
CA VAL A 1096 -23.52 -13.86 15.49
C VAL A 1096 -24.92 -13.54 14.92
N ASP A 1097 -25.93 -14.34 15.24
CA ASP A 1097 -27.35 -13.99 15.00
C ASP A 1097 -27.78 -12.69 15.75
N ALA A 1098 -26.98 -12.17 16.70
CA ALA A 1098 -27.17 -10.81 17.20
C ALA A 1098 -26.99 -9.73 16.10
N VAL A 1099 -26.16 -9.97 15.08
CA VAL A 1099 -26.01 -9.08 13.92
C VAL A 1099 -27.26 -9.13 13.04
N LYS A 1100 -27.87 -10.30 12.88
CA LYS A 1100 -29.15 -10.50 12.19
C LYS A 1100 -30.29 -9.75 12.88
N HIS A 1101 -30.46 -9.96 14.18
CA HIS A 1101 -31.62 -9.48 14.94
C HIS A 1101 -31.49 -8.08 15.56
N LYS A 1102 -30.27 -7.59 15.82
CA LYS A 1102 -30.00 -6.30 16.47
C LYS A 1102 -28.99 -5.43 15.73
N GLY A 1103 -28.40 -5.93 14.64
CA GLY A 1103 -27.37 -5.22 13.90
C GLY A 1103 -27.93 -4.05 13.08
N VAL A 1104 -27.08 -3.06 12.88
CA VAL A 1104 -27.35 -1.89 12.03
C VAL A 1104 -26.66 -2.11 10.68
N SER A 1105 -27.34 -1.74 9.58
CA SER A 1105 -26.77 -1.69 8.24
C SER A 1105 -26.32 -0.27 7.87
N VAL A 1106 -25.13 -0.13 7.28
CA VAL A 1106 -24.74 1.09 6.56
C VAL A 1106 -24.30 0.69 5.16
N ALA A 1107 -24.85 1.35 4.15
CA ALA A 1107 -24.43 1.18 2.76
C ALA A 1107 -23.85 2.49 2.21
N VAL A 1108 -22.88 2.38 1.32
CA VAL A 1108 -22.44 3.46 0.42
C VAL A 1108 -22.77 2.98 -0.99
N ALA A 1109 -23.73 3.63 -1.67
CA ALA A 1109 -24.41 3.05 -2.84
C ALA A 1109 -24.94 4.11 -3.82
N SER A 1110 -25.30 3.66 -5.03
CA SER A 1110 -25.95 4.51 -6.03
C SER A 1110 -27.39 4.85 -5.63
N ALA A 1111 -27.89 6.02 -6.05
CA ALA A 1111 -29.30 6.38 -5.83
C ALA A 1111 -30.26 5.34 -6.41
N GLY A 1112 -29.95 4.79 -7.59
CA GLY A 1112 -30.77 3.75 -8.24
C GLY A 1112 -30.80 2.43 -7.45
N HIS A 1113 -29.68 2.02 -6.85
CA HIS A 1113 -29.63 0.82 -6.01
C HIS A 1113 -30.37 1.03 -4.67
N ILE A 1114 -30.30 2.24 -4.10
CA ILE A 1114 -31.04 2.60 -2.89
C ILE A 1114 -32.56 2.63 -3.17
N ASP A 1115 -32.97 3.24 -4.29
CA ASP A 1115 -34.37 3.28 -4.74
C ASP A 1115 -34.91 1.89 -5.12
N ALA A 1116 -34.06 0.98 -5.62
CA ALA A 1116 -34.41 -0.43 -5.82
C ALA A 1116 -34.63 -1.13 -4.47
N ALA A 1117 -33.66 -1.04 -3.55
CA ALA A 1117 -33.76 -1.62 -2.21
C ALA A 1117 -34.98 -1.09 -1.42
N HIS A 1118 -35.40 0.16 -1.65
CA HIS A 1118 -36.61 0.74 -1.04
C HIS A 1118 -37.93 0.26 -1.65
N LYS A 1119 -37.94 -0.34 -2.85
CA LYS A 1119 -39.14 -1.02 -3.39
C LYS A 1119 -39.33 -2.38 -2.71
N ASP A 1120 -38.23 -3.11 -2.50
CA ASP A 1120 -38.25 -4.45 -1.93
C ASP A 1120 -38.35 -4.43 -0.39
N ARG A 1121 -37.71 -3.44 0.25
CA ARG A 1121 -37.78 -3.20 1.71
C ARG A 1121 -38.08 -1.72 1.99
N PRO A 1122 -39.37 -1.33 1.96
CA PRO A 1122 -39.79 0.05 2.18
C PRO A 1122 -39.21 0.69 3.45
N SER A 1123 -38.57 1.84 3.28
CA SER A 1123 -37.94 2.63 4.36
C SER A 1123 -36.85 1.91 5.15
N TYR A 1124 -36.21 0.85 4.62
CA TYR A 1124 -35.16 0.11 5.34
C TYR A 1124 -33.91 0.95 5.65
N PHE A 1125 -33.55 1.92 4.80
CA PHE A 1125 -32.43 2.84 5.03
C PHE A 1125 -32.91 4.30 5.19
N GLN A 1126 -32.31 5.02 6.14
CA GLN A 1126 -32.31 6.48 6.11
C GLN A 1126 -31.33 6.95 5.03
N VAL A 1127 -31.84 7.56 3.96
CA VAL A 1127 -31.02 8.06 2.85
C VAL A 1127 -30.28 9.34 3.28
N LYS A 1128 -28.96 9.34 3.12
CA LYS A 1128 -28.08 10.48 3.41
C LYS A 1128 -27.30 10.89 2.16
N LYS A 1129 -27.38 12.15 1.78
CA LYS A 1129 -26.55 12.75 0.72
C LYS A 1129 -25.36 13.45 1.37
N VAL A 1130 -24.20 13.32 0.74
CA VAL A 1130 -22.89 13.82 1.26
C VAL A 1130 -22.10 14.59 0.20
N VAL A 1131 -22.56 14.54 -1.05
CA VAL A 1131 -22.16 15.30 -2.24
C VAL A 1131 -23.44 15.70 -2.96
#